data_AF-A0A1W9IQ63-F1
#
_entry.id   AF-A0A1W9IQ63-F1
#
_cell.length_a   1.000
_cell.length_b   1.000
_cell.length_c   1.000
_cell.angle_alpha   90.00
_cell.angle_beta   90.00
_cell.angle_gamma   90.00
#
_symmetry.space_group_name_H-M   'P 1'
#
loop_
_entity.id
_entity.type
_entity.pdbx_description
1 polymer ?
#
loop_
_entity_poly.entity_id
_entity_poly.type
_entity_poly.pdbx_seq_one_letter_code
_entity_poly.pdbx_strand_id
1 'polypeptide(L)'
;MKRSTSAIRRRAFDRLARIIVTLGGTAVILSIIGMFVFLVKEVVPLFLSPHGTQSGHFAGDLDRGEPSQSSLVGLDEYQEIIYLLSGGAERQIRFFNAQSGAPIAVELPPGLAGAYIVSIARAAGSGHRFAFATKDGRLIPVTIEFTSGFDQGERRITPTLTFGAPVQVTPATERILRLAYQPTDQGPLTAALTDQGHLWYAAGASGSSPALLTNHGNESVTSFIFDSRGETLSVGTAGGKLYRYELREGVQPSHSETIPVAPAGTAVTALSYLIGDRSLVIGSGAGEVSVWMPVREAQESPVTRFRLIHRLDTHPASVTGISPSLRNKGFITGDAQGNLFVHYATSSQTVLKLSGNGQAIRALAFSPKADGAVIFSDQGELRTYAIRNPHPETTVATLLAPVWYEGYDRPEHVWQSSSGADDFEAKFGLMPLIFGTLKGTFYAMLVAVPLALLGAIYTAMFMAPHLRAKIKPTIEIMAALPTVILGFLAGLWIAPMLERIFPAMVAMMIAVPAGVIVTSVLWQYFPATVTRRLRPGMEAFILIPVIIGVVWACLALNQPMESLLFGGSYKTWFATHWGLRYDQRNALVVGFAMGFAIVPIIYSISEEALTNVPRHLIAGSLALGATRWQTLVKLVLVSASPGIFSALMIGFGRAIGETMIVLMATGNTPIMEWSVFNGFRTLSANIAVEIPEAPHGGTLYRTLFLAALVLFAFTFLINTVAEMIRQRLRTKYSQY
;
A
#
# COMPACT_ATOMS: atom_id res chain seq x y z
N MET A 1 72.21 12.27 19.89
CA MET A 1 70.90 12.85 20.28
C MET A 1 69.81 12.88 19.19
N LYS A 2 70.10 12.98 17.87
CA LYS A 2 69.05 13.09 16.82
C LYS A 2 68.18 11.84 16.54
N ARG A 3 68.57 10.62 16.96
CA ARG A 3 67.77 9.38 16.75
C ARG A 3 66.62 9.20 17.76
N SER A 4 66.74 9.75 18.98
CA SER A 4 65.77 9.57 20.08
C SER A 4 64.47 10.36 19.87
N THR A 5 64.56 11.59 19.37
CA THR A 5 63.40 12.46 19.09
C THR A 5 62.48 11.90 18.00
N SER A 6 63.01 11.14 17.02
CA SER A 6 62.19 10.51 15.98
C SER A 6 61.32 9.36 16.52
N ALA A 7 61.81 8.61 17.52
CA ALA A 7 61.09 7.48 18.11
C ALA A 7 59.95 7.95 19.03
N ILE A 8 60.16 9.04 19.77
CA ILE A 8 59.11 9.67 20.60
C ILE A 8 58.00 10.24 19.71
N ARG A 9 58.37 10.96 18.64
CA ARG A 9 57.42 11.50 17.65
C ARG A 9 56.62 10.40 16.97
N ARG A 10 57.25 9.28 16.60
CA ARG A 10 56.57 8.12 15.99
C ARG A 10 55.59 7.45 16.95
N ARG A 11 55.97 7.23 18.22
CA ARG A 11 55.06 6.69 19.24
C ARG A 11 53.87 7.62 19.53
N ALA A 12 54.09 8.93 19.55
CA ALA A 12 53.03 9.90 19.69
C ALA A 12 52.06 9.85 18.49
N PHE A 13 52.60 9.75 17.26
CA PHE A 13 51.79 9.60 16.05
C PHE A 13 51.02 8.28 16.01
N ASP A 14 51.63 7.16 16.40
CA ASP A 14 50.96 5.86 16.48
C ASP A 14 49.84 5.86 17.53
N ARG A 15 50.06 6.51 18.68
CA ARG A 15 49.04 6.67 19.73
C ARG A 15 47.89 7.56 19.24
N LEU A 16 48.19 8.68 18.58
CA LEU A 16 47.20 9.59 18.01
C LEU A 16 46.39 8.90 16.90
N ALA A 17 47.04 8.16 16.00
CA ALA A 17 46.37 7.37 14.97
C ALA A 17 45.45 6.31 15.58
N ARG A 18 45.89 5.58 16.62
CA ARG A 18 45.03 4.63 17.33
C ARG A 18 43.81 5.31 17.91
N ILE A 19 43.99 6.44 18.60
CA ILE A 19 42.87 7.20 19.19
C ILE A 19 41.89 7.62 18.09
N ILE A 20 42.36 8.20 16.99
CA ILE A 20 41.52 8.63 15.86
C ILE A 20 40.75 7.44 15.27
N VAL A 21 41.41 6.31 15.02
CA VAL A 21 40.75 5.12 14.47
C VAL A 21 39.71 4.55 15.44
N THR A 22 40.03 4.45 16.74
CA THR A 22 39.07 3.96 17.73
C THR A 22 37.90 4.91 17.94
N LEU A 23 38.15 6.22 17.96
CA LEU A 23 37.11 7.23 18.12
C LEU A 23 36.21 7.29 16.88
N GLY A 24 36.80 7.23 15.68
CA GLY A 24 36.07 7.13 14.42
C GLY A 24 35.22 5.86 14.35
N GLY A 25 35.79 4.70 14.68
CA GLY A 25 35.05 3.43 14.71
C GLY A 25 33.90 3.45 15.73
N THR A 26 34.14 3.98 16.93
CA THR A 26 33.10 4.12 17.96
C THR A 26 32.00 5.10 17.51
N ALA A 27 32.37 6.22 16.87
CA ALA A 27 31.42 7.19 16.35
C ALA A 27 30.52 6.60 15.25
N VAL A 28 31.08 5.78 14.35
CA VAL A 28 30.30 5.06 13.32
C VAL A 28 29.30 4.11 13.97
N ILE A 29 29.73 3.31 14.95
CA ILE A 29 28.84 2.39 15.67
C ILE A 29 27.72 3.15 16.39
N LEU A 30 28.06 4.22 17.11
CA LEU A 30 27.07 5.08 17.77
C LEU A 30 26.10 5.72 16.78
N SER A 31 26.57 6.13 15.60
CA SER A 31 25.73 6.68 14.54
C SER A 31 24.75 5.64 13.99
N ILE A 32 25.21 4.41 13.75
CA ILE A 32 24.36 3.30 13.28
C ILE A 32 23.31 2.96 14.34
N ILE A 33 23.70 2.87 15.61
CA ILE A 33 22.77 2.63 16.72
C ILE A 33 21.78 3.79 16.84
N GLY A 34 22.24 5.03 16.77
CA GLY A 34 21.38 6.22 16.80
C GLY A 34 20.37 6.25 15.67
N MET A 35 20.79 5.90 14.45
CA MET A 35 19.91 5.76 13.29
C MET A 35 18.88 4.65 13.53
N PHE A 36 19.28 3.48 14.06
CA PHE A 36 18.36 2.40 14.39
C PHE A 36 17.32 2.83 15.43
N VAL A 37 17.75 3.49 16.52
CA VAL A 37 16.85 4.01 17.56
C VAL A 37 15.87 5.03 16.98
N PHE A 38 16.35 5.91 16.09
CA PHE A 38 15.50 6.89 15.41
C PHE A 38 14.45 6.21 14.51
N LEU A 39 14.85 5.22 13.70
CA LEU A 39 13.93 4.45 12.87
C LEU A 39 12.86 3.75 13.72
N VAL A 40 13.26 3.09 14.80
CA VAL A 40 12.33 2.42 15.72
C VAL A 40 11.37 3.43 16.35
N LYS A 41 11.86 4.59 16.79
CA LYS A 41 11.03 5.66 17.38
C LYS A 41 9.94 6.12 16.41
N GLU A 42 10.25 6.30 15.13
CA GLU A 42 9.25 6.74 14.13
C GLU A 42 8.24 5.64 13.77
N VAL A 43 8.64 4.38 13.90
CA VAL A 43 7.81 3.21 13.55
C VAL A 43 6.87 2.77 14.66
N VAL A 44 7.31 2.80 15.93
CA VAL A 44 6.53 2.32 17.09
C VAL A 44 5.09 2.88 17.13
N PRO A 45 4.83 4.17 16.85
CA PRO A 45 3.47 4.72 16.87
C PRO A 45 2.47 4.04 15.93
N LEU A 46 2.92 3.40 14.84
CA LEU A 46 2.04 2.63 13.94
C LEU A 46 1.35 1.45 14.63
N PHE A 47 1.97 0.92 15.69
CA PHE A 47 1.53 -0.30 16.37
C PHE A 47 1.01 -0.01 17.79
N LEU A 48 0.87 1.26 18.16
CA LEU A 48 0.24 1.63 19.42
C LEU A 48 -1.27 1.41 19.31
N SER A 49 -1.85 0.80 20.34
CA SER A 49 -3.30 0.60 20.41
C SER A 49 -4.03 1.95 20.37
N PRO A 50 -5.21 2.02 19.73
CA PRO A 50 -6.06 3.20 19.82
C PRO A 50 -6.52 3.39 21.26
N HIS A 51 -6.85 4.63 21.61
CA HIS A 51 -7.39 4.97 22.92
C HIS A 51 -8.69 5.72 22.73
N GLY A 52 -9.68 5.45 23.56
CA GLY A 52 -10.87 6.29 23.62
C GLY A 52 -11.34 6.42 25.06
N THR A 53 -11.76 7.63 25.41
CA THR A 53 -12.21 7.99 26.76
C THR A 53 -13.50 8.77 26.64
N GLN A 54 -14.44 8.52 27.54
CA GLN A 54 -15.62 9.37 27.66
C GLN A 54 -15.18 10.77 28.11
N SER A 55 -15.47 11.78 27.30
CA SER A 55 -15.08 13.17 27.54
C SER A 55 -16.19 13.99 28.20
N GLY A 56 -17.45 13.64 27.98
CA GLY A 56 -18.60 14.34 28.53
C GLY A 56 -19.82 13.45 28.72
N HIS A 57 -20.67 13.83 29.67
CA HIS A 57 -21.93 13.16 29.97
C HIS A 57 -22.95 14.20 30.43
N PHE A 58 -24.11 14.20 29.77
CA PHE A 58 -25.16 15.18 30.00
C PHE A 58 -26.51 14.47 30.09
N ALA A 59 -27.09 14.46 31.29
CA ALA A 59 -28.45 13.99 31.55
C ALA A 59 -29.34 15.21 31.80
N GLY A 60 -29.96 15.74 30.75
CA GLY A 60 -30.83 16.92 30.81
C GLY A 60 -32.31 16.58 30.62
N ASP A 61 -33.16 17.60 30.55
CA ASP A 61 -34.54 17.53 30.04
C ASP A 61 -34.51 17.29 28.52
N LEU A 62 -34.10 16.09 28.15
CA LEU A 62 -33.98 15.57 26.78
C LEU A 62 -35.10 14.54 26.57
N ASP A 63 -35.69 14.50 25.38
CA ASP A 63 -36.95 13.79 25.13
C ASP A 63 -36.88 12.30 25.53
N ARG A 64 -37.72 11.92 26.50
CA ARG A 64 -37.85 10.55 26.99
C ARG A 64 -39.08 9.92 26.36
N GLY A 65 -38.89 8.85 25.58
CA GLY A 65 -39.98 7.98 25.08
C GLY A 65 -40.33 8.10 23.60
N GLU A 66 -39.71 9.02 22.84
CA GLU A 66 -39.84 9.06 21.38
C GLU A 66 -39.05 7.88 20.71
N PRO A 67 -39.54 7.29 19.60
CA PRO A 67 -38.85 6.19 18.91
C PRO A 67 -37.43 6.54 18.45
N SER A 68 -36.53 5.55 18.33
CA SER A 68 -35.17 5.79 17.83
C SER A 68 -35.12 6.43 16.43
N GLN A 69 -36.15 6.20 15.62
CA GLN A 69 -36.27 6.70 14.25
C GLN A 69 -36.64 8.18 14.17
N SER A 70 -37.00 8.80 15.29
CA SER A 70 -37.27 10.23 15.42
C SER A 70 -36.16 10.98 16.15
N SER A 71 -34.98 10.38 16.34
CA SER A 71 -33.84 11.03 16.97
C SER A 71 -32.58 10.93 16.12
N LEU A 72 -31.85 12.03 15.97
CA LEU A 72 -30.54 12.07 15.32
C LEU A 72 -29.60 12.98 16.09
N VAL A 73 -28.35 12.56 16.24
CA VAL A 73 -27.32 13.37 16.91
C VAL A 73 -26.14 13.61 15.98
N GLY A 74 -25.39 14.68 16.21
CA GLY A 74 -24.11 14.89 15.56
C GLY A 74 -23.24 15.95 16.21
N LEU A 75 -22.03 16.09 15.66
CA LEU A 75 -20.98 16.99 16.12
C LEU A 75 -20.54 17.89 14.96
N ASP A 76 -20.02 19.07 15.29
CA ASP A 76 -19.25 19.88 14.35
C ASP A 76 -17.83 19.32 14.15
N GLU A 77 -17.07 19.92 13.22
CA GLU A 77 -15.72 19.48 12.85
C GLU A 77 -14.66 19.65 13.95
N TYR A 78 -14.93 20.47 14.97
CA TYR A 78 -14.02 20.74 16.08
C TYR A 78 -14.48 20.13 17.41
N GLN A 79 -15.59 19.40 17.41
CA GLN A 79 -16.19 18.80 18.61
C GLN A 79 -16.51 19.84 19.71
N GLU A 80 -16.90 21.05 19.32
CA GLU A 80 -17.32 22.14 20.22
C GLU A 80 -18.85 22.21 20.37
N ILE A 81 -19.59 21.80 19.34
CA ILE A 81 -21.05 21.87 19.27
C ILE A 81 -21.64 20.50 18.96
N ILE A 82 -22.56 20.05 19.81
CA ILE A 82 -23.43 18.90 19.58
C ILE A 82 -24.76 19.43 19.08
N TYR A 83 -25.31 18.83 18.03
CA TYR A 83 -26.71 19.04 17.64
C TYR A 83 -27.52 17.77 17.88
N LEU A 84 -28.71 17.94 18.42
CA LEU A 84 -29.72 16.89 18.60
C LEU A 84 -30.96 17.30 17.82
N LEU A 85 -31.39 16.41 16.93
CA LEU A 85 -32.64 16.50 16.21
C LEU A 85 -33.61 15.52 16.85
N SER A 86 -34.75 16.01 17.34
CA SER A 86 -35.77 15.24 18.04
C SER A 86 -37.11 15.28 17.31
N GLY A 87 -37.88 14.19 17.44
CA GLY A 87 -39.27 14.10 17.04
C GLY A 87 -40.18 14.95 17.92
N GLY A 88 -41.42 15.13 17.48
CA GLY A 88 -42.45 15.88 18.20
C GLY A 88 -42.75 17.26 17.60
N ALA A 89 -43.58 18.02 18.32
CA ALA A 89 -44.07 19.34 17.90
C ALA A 89 -43.22 20.51 18.44
N GLU A 90 -42.43 20.27 19.48
CA GLU A 90 -41.60 21.29 20.15
C GLU A 90 -40.14 20.85 20.21
N ARG A 91 -39.21 21.81 20.29
CA ARG A 91 -37.76 21.56 20.51
C ARG A 91 -37.08 20.59 19.52
N GLN A 92 -37.52 20.62 18.27
CA GLN A 92 -37.08 19.70 17.20
C GLN A 92 -35.59 19.75 16.87
N ILE A 93 -34.93 20.91 17.08
CA ILE A 93 -33.49 21.07 16.87
C ILE A 93 -32.92 21.77 18.09
N ARG A 94 -31.90 21.16 18.70
CA ARG A 94 -31.21 21.70 19.88
C ARG A 94 -29.70 21.64 19.66
N PHE A 95 -29.02 22.70 20.07
CA PHE A 95 -27.56 22.78 20.05
C PHE A 95 -27.05 22.82 21.49
N PHE A 96 -25.94 22.15 21.75
CA PHE A 96 -25.29 22.11 23.05
C PHE A 96 -23.79 22.34 22.87
N ASN A 97 -23.16 23.00 23.83
CA ASN A 97 -21.72 23.00 23.91
C ASN A 97 -21.23 21.59 24.31
N ALA A 98 -20.29 21.03 23.56
CA ALA A 98 -19.83 19.66 23.75
C ALA A 98 -19.05 19.42 25.03
N GLN A 99 -18.43 20.47 25.61
CA GLN A 99 -17.67 20.39 26.86
C GLN A 99 -18.55 20.66 28.08
N SER A 100 -19.33 21.76 28.06
CA SER A 100 -20.13 22.18 29.21
C SER A 100 -21.54 21.59 29.24
N GLY A 101 -22.04 21.09 28.11
CA GLY A 101 -23.43 20.64 27.96
C GLY A 101 -24.45 21.78 27.97
N ALA A 102 -24.01 23.03 28.03
CA ALA A 102 -24.90 24.18 28.06
C ALA A 102 -25.65 24.32 26.72
N PRO A 103 -26.98 24.56 26.74
CA PRO A 103 -27.73 24.75 25.52
C PRO A 103 -27.30 26.05 24.81
N ILE A 104 -27.16 25.99 23.49
CA ILE A 104 -26.88 27.13 22.63
C ILE A 104 -28.19 27.54 21.97
N ALA A 105 -28.65 28.76 22.26
CA ALA A 105 -29.85 29.31 21.64
C ALA A 105 -29.57 29.66 20.18
N VAL A 106 -30.36 29.09 19.28
CA VAL A 106 -30.36 29.38 17.85
C VAL A 106 -31.80 29.69 17.46
N GLU A 107 -32.02 30.82 16.79
CA GLU A 107 -33.35 31.14 16.27
C GLU A 107 -33.72 30.14 15.17
N LEU A 108 -34.86 29.49 15.33
CA LEU A 108 -35.39 28.54 14.35
C LEU A 108 -36.16 29.33 13.27
N PRO A 109 -35.78 29.22 12.00
CA PRO A 109 -36.59 29.72 10.89
C PRO A 109 -38.04 29.18 10.96
N PRO A 110 -39.04 29.94 10.46
CA PRO A 110 -40.46 29.59 10.57
C PRO A 110 -40.88 28.31 9.81
N GLY A 111 -39.98 27.65 9.07
CA GLY A 111 -40.27 26.49 8.23
C GLY A 111 -40.78 25.24 8.97
N LEU A 112 -40.62 25.16 10.29
CA LEU A 112 -41.07 24.05 11.14
C LEU A 112 -42.29 24.35 12.01
N ALA A 113 -42.79 25.59 11.99
CA ALA A 113 -43.84 26.03 12.90
C ALA A 113 -45.13 25.19 12.75
N GLY A 114 -45.53 24.48 13.81
CA GLY A 114 -46.73 23.66 13.85
C GLY A 114 -46.63 22.27 13.21
N ALA A 115 -45.46 21.88 12.68
CA ALA A 115 -45.25 20.54 12.14
C ALA A 115 -44.92 19.53 13.26
N TYR A 116 -45.54 18.35 13.26
CA TYR A 116 -45.15 17.25 14.17
C TYR A 116 -44.20 16.30 13.45
N ILE A 117 -42.95 16.19 13.92
CA ILE A 117 -41.94 15.32 13.30
C ILE A 117 -42.06 13.89 13.80
N VAL A 118 -42.13 12.93 12.88
CA VAL A 118 -42.28 11.49 13.18
C VAL A 118 -41.04 10.66 12.85
N SER A 119 -40.22 11.09 11.88
CA SER A 119 -38.99 10.40 11.51
C SER A 119 -37.97 11.38 10.94
N ILE A 120 -36.68 11.08 11.13
CA ILE A 120 -35.56 11.91 10.71
C ILE A 120 -34.58 11.05 9.90
N ALA A 121 -34.10 11.58 8.78
CA ALA A 121 -33.10 10.94 7.94
C ALA A 121 -31.89 11.85 7.74
N ARG A 122 -30.70 11.25 7.64
CA ARG A 122 -29.46 11.92 7.22
C ARG A 122 -29.09 11.45 5.82
N ALA A 123 -28.66 12.40 4.98
CA ALA A 123 -28.11 12.09 3.67
C ALA A 123 -26.79 11.32 3.78
N ALA A 124 -26.56 10.38 2.87
CA ALA A 124 -25.26 9.75 2.70
C ALA A 124 -24.25 10.73 2.09
N GLY A 125 -22.97 10.57 2.42
CA GLY A 125 -21.87 11.40 1.93
C GLY A 125 -21.47 12.54 2.87
N SER A 126 -20.78 13.54 2.30
CA SER A 126 -20.26 14.68 3.05
C SER A 126 -21.33 15.76 3.25
N GLY A 127 -21.40 16.28 4.48
CA GLY A 127 -22.29 17.38 4.84
C GLY A 127 -23.29 17.05 5.96
N HIS A 128 -23.93 18.10 6.45
CA HIS A 128 -24.94 18.05 7.51
C HIS A 128 -26.33 18.31 6.90
N ARG A 129 -26.70 17.47 5.93
CA ARG A 129 -27.99 17.52 5.23
C ARG A 129 -28.91 16.43 5.79
N PHE A 130 -30.12 16.84 6.17
CA PHE A 130 -31.11 16.03 6.84
C PHE A 130 -32.49 16.23 6.21
N ALA A 131 -33.43 15.39 6.59
CA ALA A 131 -34.82 15.58 6.28
C ALA A 131 -35.73 15.14 7.43
N PHE A 132 -36.79 15.91 7.66
CA PHE A 132 -37.81 15.63 8.64
C PHE A 132 -39.09 15.17 7.97
N ALA A 133 -39.57 13.98 8.33
CA ALA A 133 -40.90 13.52 7.98
C ALA A 133 -41.92 14.06 9.00
N THR A 134 -42.94 14.73 8.49
CA THR A 134 -44.07 15.22 9.29
C THR A 134 -45.16 14.17 9.39
N LYS A 135 -46.02 14.29 10.41
CA LYS A 135 -47.22 13.45 10.58
C LYS A 135 -48.15 13.49 9.36
N ASP A 136 -48.13 14.56 8.58
CA ASP A 136 -48.98 14.75 7.39
C ASP A 136 -48.39 14.11 6.11
N GLY A 137 -47.27 13.38 6.22
CA GLY A 137 -46.62 12.73 5.06
C GLY A 137 -45.75 13.66 4.20
N ARG A 138 -45.51 14.90 4.66
CA ARG A 138 -44.57 15.84 4.03
C ARG A 138 -43.16 15.64 4.56
N LEU A 139 -42.17 15.79 3.69
CA LEU A 139 -40.75 15.83 4.00
C LEU A 139 -40.24 17.27 3.94
N ILE A 140 -39.51 17.69 4.97
CA ILE A 140 -38.89 19.02 5.04
C ILE A 140 -37.36 18.82 5.05
N PRO A 141 -36.64 19.17 3.96
CA PRO A 141 -35.20 19.15 3.94
C PRO A 141 -34.62 20.19 4.91
N VAL A 142 -33.59 19.82 5.65
CA VAL A 142 -32.90 20.70 6.61
C VAL A 142 -31.40 20.58 6.40
N THR A 143 -30.70 21.71 6.28
CA THR A 143 -29.23 21.72 6.27
C THR A 143 -28.72 22.53 7.45
N ILE A 144 -27.71 21.99 8.13
CA ILE A 144 -26.99 22.66 9.21
C ILE A 144 -25.63 23.08 8.66
N GLU A 145 -25.30 24.34 8.74
CA GLU A 145 -23.97 24.84 8.37
C GLU A 145 -23.27 25.39 9.61
N PHE A 146 -21.97 25.09 9.76
CA PHE A 146 -21.17 25.61 10.85
C PHE A 146 -20.23 26.67 10.30
N THR A 147 -20.45 27.92 10.69
CA THR A 147 -19.61 29.04 10.27
C THR A 147 -18.68 29.45 11.40
N SER A 148 -17.38 29.53 11.12
CA SER A 148 -16.40 30.04 12.10
C SER A 148 -16.28 31.56 11.96
N GLY A 149 -16.64 32.29 13.00
CA GLY A 149 -16.38 33.72 13.15
C GLY A 149 -15.33 34.00 14.23
N PHE A 150 -14.88 35.24 14.29
CA PHE A 150 -14.11 35.75 15.43
C PHE A 150 -14.92 36.84 16.12
N ASP A 151 -15.17 36.68 17.41
CA ASP A 151 -15.82 37.68 18.25
C ASP A 151 -14.82 38.09 19.35
N GLN A 152 -14.51 39.38 19.43
CA GLN A 152 -13.51 39.94 20.37
C GLN A 152 -12.13 39.24 20.35
N GLY A 153 -11.74 38.64 19.22
CA GLY A 153 -10.46 37.93 19.06
C GLY A 153 -10.49 36.44 19.42
N GLU A 154 -11.62 35.91 19.90
CA GLU A 154 -11.82 34.47 20.12
C GLU A 154 -12.61 33.85 18.96
N ARG A 155 -12.20 32.64 18.56
CA ARG A 155 -12.91 31.87 17.53
C ARG A 155 -14.23 31.37 18.09
N ARG A 156 -15.34 31.66 17.40
CA ARG A 156 -16.68 31.19 17.74
C ARG A 156 -17.32 30.50 16.55
N ILE A 157 -17.82 29.29 16.75
CA ILE A 157 -18.58 28.55 15.75
C ILE A 157 -20.06 28.85 15.95
N THR A 158 -20.73 29.27 14.89
CA THR A 158 -22.17 29.56 14.90
C THR A 158 -22.88 28.62 13.92
N PRO A 159 -23.81 27.78 14.39
CA PRO A 159 -24.64 26.95 13.51
C PRO A 159 -25.73 27.80 12.84
N THR A 160 -25.88 27.66 11.54
CA THR A 160 -26.95 28.26 10.73
C THR A 160 -27.83 27.14 10.15
N LEU A 161 -29.13 27.40 10.09
CA LEU A 161 -30.13 26.43 9.63
C LEU A 161 -30.78 26.93 8.35
N THR A 162 -30.82 26.08 7.33
CA THR A 162 -31.55 26.34 6.08
C THR A 162 -32.58 25.25 5.82
N PHE A 163 -33.79 25.67 5.45
CA PHE A 163 -34.92 24.78 5.18
C PHE A 163 -35.22 24.74 3.69
N GLY A 164 -35.31 23.54 3.13
CA GLY A 164 -35.80 23.32 1.77
C GLY A 164 -37.32 23.42 1.69
N ALA A 165 -37.84 23.47 0.46
CA ALA A 165 -39.28 23.41 0.22
C ALA A 165 -39.83 22.03 0.67
N PRO A 166 -40.99 21.98 1.34
CA PRO A 166 -41.62 20.71 1.70
C PRO A 166 -42.00 19.88 0.47
N VAL A 167 -41.73 18.58 0.50
CA VAL A 167 -42.06 17.63 -0.57
C VAL A 167 -43.04 16.58 -0.06
N GLN A 168 -44.11 16.31 -0.81
CA GLN A 168 -45.07 15.26 -0.44
C GLN A 168 -44.50 13.88 -0.80
N VAL A 169 -44.38 12.97 0.18
CA VAL A 169 -43.75 11.66 -0.02
C VAL A 169 -44.76 10.54 -0.15
N THR A 170 -45.92 10.66 0.49
CA THR A 170 -47.00 9.67 0.45
C THR A 170 -48.23 10.24 -0.28
N PRO A 171 -48.91 9.44 -1.12
CA PRO A 171 -50.12 9.88 -1.83
C PRO A 171 -51.34 10.06 -0.90
N ALA A 172 -51.34 9.41 0.27
CA ALA A 172 -52.30 9.59 1.36
C ALA A 172 -51.57 9.97 2.67
N THR A 173 -52.29 10.46 3.68
CA THR A 173 -51.75 10.73 5.03
C THR A 173 -51.50 9.44 5.81
N GLU A 174 -50.65 8.57 5.27
CA GLU A 174 -50.11 7.41 5.98
C GLU A 174 -49.01 7.87 6.95
N ARG A 175 -48.90 7.22 8.10
CA ARG A 175 -47.87 7.57 9.09
C ARG A 175 -46.53 6.98 8.67
N ILE A 176 -45.55 7.85 8.42
CA ILE A 176 -44.17 7.44 8.12
C ILE A 176 -43.50 6.91 9.40
N LEU A 177 -43.00 5.67 9.34
CA LEU A 177 -42.21 5.04 10.41
C LEU A 177 -40.71 5.32 10.23
N ARG A 178 -40.19 5.09 9.02
CA ARG A 178 -38.77 5.25 8.68
C ARG A 178 -38.62 6.07 7.42
N LEU A 179 -37.55 6.85 7.35
CA LEU A 179 -37.23 7.72 6.23
C LEU A 179 -35.79 7.49 5.76
N ALA A 180 -35.59 7.52 4.45
CA ALA A 180 -34.29 7.73 3.82
C ALA A 180 -34.38 8.91 2.88
N TYR A 181 -33.31 9.71 2.83
CA TYR A 181 -33.26 10.97 2.11
C TYR A 181 -31.90 11.13 1.45
N GLN A 182 -31.87 11.51 0.17
CA GLN A 182 -30.66 11.88 -0.53
C GLN A 182 -30.90 13.13 -1.39
N PRO A 183 -30.20 14.24 -1.16
CA PRO A 183 -30.27 15.41 -2.04
C PRO A 183 -29.53 15.13 -3.35
N THR A 184 -30.16 15.47 -4.48
CA THR A 184 -29.54 15.42 -5.80
C THR A 184 -29.74 16.76 -6.52
N ASP A 185 -29.02 16.99 -7.61
CA ASP A 185 -29.12 18.23 -8.40
C ASP A 185 -30.54 18.44 -8.98
N GLN A 186 -31.28 17.36 -9.21
CA GLN A 186 -32.65 17.35 -9.75
C GLN A 186 -33.73 17.44 -8.65
N GLY A 187 -33.34 17.43 -7.38
CA GLY A 187 -34.24 17.44 -6.23
C GLY A 187 -33.99 16.28 -5.26
N PRO A 188 -34.73 16.21 -4.15
CA PRO A 188 -34.52 15.18 -3.14
C PRO A 188 -35.07 13.83 -3.58
N LEU A 189 -34.27 12.77 -3.42
CA LEU A 189 -34.71 11.39 -3.44
C LEU A 189 -35.17 11.00 -2.05
N THR A 190 -36.33 10.35 -1.98
CA THR A 190 -36.92 9.95 -0.71
C THR A 190 -37.44 8.52 -0.79
N ALA A 191 -37.18 7.74 0.24
CA ALA A 191 -37.90 6.50 0.50
C ALA A 191 -38.54 6.57 1.89
N ALA A 192 -39.80 6.15 2.00
CA ALA A 192 -40.55 6.17 3.24
C ALA A 192 -41.25 4.84 3.47
N LEU A 193 -41.06 4.26 4.65
CA LEU A 193 -41.79 3.09 5.12
C LEU A 193 -42.95 3.55 6.00
N THR A 194 -44.17 3.12 5.69
CA THR A 194 -45.37 3.49 6.45
C THR A 194 -45.79 2.41 7.44
N ASP A 195 -46.70 2.77 8.35
CA ASP A 195 -47.30 1.85 9.33
C ASP A 195 -48.11 0.71 8.70
N GLN A 196 -48.56 0.88 7.45
CA GLN A 196 -49.18 -0.16 6.64
C GLN A 196 -48.17 -1.15 6.02
N GLY A 197 -46.87 -0.92 6.21
CA GLY A 197 -45.80 -1.73 5.63
C GLY A 197 -45.48 -1.38 4.17
N HIS A 198 -46.05 -0.31 3.63
CA HIS A 198 -45.76 0.16 2.27
C HIS A 198 -44.42 0.91 2.23
N LEU A 199 -43.56 0.54 1.28
CA LEU A 199 -42.31 1.25 1.00
C LEU A 199 -42.51 2.14 -0.24
N TRP A 200 -42.69 3.43 -0.01
CA TRP A 200 -42.85 4.45 -1.04
C TRP A 200 -41.51 5.04 -1.45
N TYR A 201 -41.34 5.28 -2.74
CA TYR A 201 -40.21 5.99 -3.34
C TYR A 201 -40.70 7.23 -4.08
N ALA A 202 -40.03 8.36 -3.88
CA ALA A 202 -40.29 9.61 -4.58
C ALA A 202 -38.97 10.25 -5.03
N ALA A 203 -38.95 10.79 -6.25
CA ALA A 203 -37.77 11.40 -6.85
C ALA A 203 -38.09 12.79 -7.43
N GLY A 204 -37.32 13.81 -7.04
CA GLY A 204 -37.39 15.15 -7.62
C GLY A 204 -38.20 16.16 -6.80
N ALA A 205 -38.23 17.42 -7.28
CA ALA A 205 -39.01 18.48 -6.69
C ALA A 205 -40.51 18.36 -7.06
N SER A 206 -41.40 18.65 -6.10
CA SER A 206 -42.87 18.66 -6.17
C SER A 206 -43.50 18.37 -7.55
N GLY A 207 -44.06 17.16 -7.73
CA GLY A 207 -44.89 16.82 -8.90
C GLY A 207 -44.77 15.38 -9.40
N SER A 208 -43.71 14.65 -9.05
CA SER A 208 -43.60 13.22 -9.32
C SER A 208 -44.50 12.42 -8.38
N SER A 209 -45.31 11.51 -8.94
CA SER A 209 -46.16 10.64 -8.12
C SER A 209 -45.30 9.60 -7.39
N PRO A 210 -45.47 9.42 -6.06
CA PRO A 210 -44.77 8.38 -5.33
C PRO A 210 -45.04 7.00 -5.93
N ALA A 211 -43.99 6.20 -6.09
CA ALA A 211 -44.07 4.83 -6.58
C ALA A 211 -43.98 3.85 -5.41
N LEU A 212 -44.85 2.84 -5.38
CA LEU A 212 -44.80 1.76 -4.40
C LEU A 212 -43.77 0.71 -4.83
N LEU A 213 -42.83 0.38 -3.95
CA LEU A 213 -41.84 -0.67 -4.20
C LEU A 213 -42.38 -2.04 -3.77
N THR A 214 -42.78 -2.88 -4.72
CA THR A 214 -43.50 -4.15 -4.46
C THR A 214 -42.63 -5.41 -4.54
N ASN A 215 -41.31 -5.30 -4.77
CA ASN A 215 -40.42 -6.43 -5.05
C ASN A 215 -39.44 -6.80 -3.90
N HIS A 216 -39.79 -6.53 -2.64
CA HIS A 216 -38.95 -6.86 -1.47
C HIS A 216 -39.37 -8.15 -0.73
N GLY A 217 -40.17 -9.00 -1.38
CA GLY A 217 -40.73 -10.23 -0.79
C GLY A 217 -41.79 -9.95 0.28
N ASN A 218 -42.22 -10.99 1.00
CA ASN A 218 -43.22 -10.88 2.08
C ASN A 218 -42.60 -10.55 3.45
N GLU A 219 -41.29 -10.30 3.52
CA GLU A 219 -40.59 -10.02 4.77
C GLU A 219 -40.70 -8.53 5.11
N SER A 220 -40.86 -8.21 6.39
CA SER A 220 -40.96 -6.81 6.82
C SER A 220 -39.62 -6.09 6.62
N VAL A 221 -39.70 -4.89 6.04
CA VAL A 221 -38.55 -4.00 5.87
C VAL A 221 -38.15 -3.44 7.23
N THR A 222 -36.88 -3.59 7.59
CA THR A 222 -36.35 -3.14 8.87
C THR A 222 -35.42 -1.95 8.73
N SER A 223 -34.67 -1.83 7.63
CA SER A 223 -33.73 -0.73 7.39
C SER A 223 -33.57 -0.46 5.90
N PHE A 224 -33.24 0.77 5.50
CA PHE A 224 -32.93 1.10 4.12
C PHE A 224 -32.12 2.40 4.04
N ILE A 225 -31.28 2.53 3.00
CA ILE A 225 -30.41 3.69 2.79
C ILE A 225 -30.11 3.88 1.29
N PHE A 226 -29.94 5.14 0.87
CA PHE A 226 -29.38 5.50 -0.43
C PHE A 226 -27.85 5.57 -0.37
N ASP A 227 -27.19 5.36 -1.51
CA ASP A 227 -25.80 5.81 -1.67
C ASP A 227 -25.73 7.34 -1.79
N SER A 228 -24.54 7.94 -1.67
CA SER A 228 -24.38 9.40 -1.73
C SER A 228 -24.72 9.99 -3.10
N ARG A 229 -24.66 9.17 -4.16
CA ARG A 229 -24.99 9.55 -5.55
C ARG A 229 -26.47 9.39 -5.90
N GLY A 230 -27.27 8.73 -5.06
CA GLY A 230 -28.69 8.46 -5.35
C GLY A 230 -28.92 7.44 -6.46
N GLU A 231 -27.93 6.62 -6.81
CA GLU A 231 -28.00 5.61 -7.87
C GLU A 231 -28.55 4.28 -7.36
N THR A 232 -28.41 4.00 -6.07
CA THR A 232 -28.86 2.73 -5.47
C THR A 232 -29.62 2.92 -4.16
N LEU A 233 -30.68 2.14 -3.99
CA LEU A 233 -31.40 1.98 -2.72
C LEU A 233 -31.20 0.57 -2.19
N SER A 234 -30.59 0.46 -1.01
CA SER A 234 -30.34 -0.80 -0.31
C SER A 234 -31.36 -0.98 0.81
N VAL A 235 -32.09 -2.11 0.83
CA VAL A 235 -33.20 -2.39 1.74
C VAL A 235 -32.94 -3.69 2.51
N GLY A 236 -32.82 -3.60 3.83
CA GLY A 236 -32.67 -4.72 4.76
C GLY A 236 -34.02 -5.17 5.34
N THR A 237 -34.13 -6.47 5.60
CA THR A 237 -35.37 -7.10 6.06
C THR A 237 -35.21 -7.83 7.40
N ALA A 238 -36.34 -8.15 8.04
CA ALA A 238 -36.38 -8.91 9.29
C ALA A 238 -35.87 -10.36 9.15
N GLY A 239 -35.92 -10.94 7.94
CA GLY A 239 -35.42 -12.30 7.69
C GLY A 239 -33.92 -12.39 7.38
N GLY A 240 -33.21 -11.26 7.34
CA GLY A 240 -31.74 -11.23 7.13
C GLY A 240 -31.31 -11.07 5.67
N LYS A 241 -32.23 -10.64 4.79
CA LYS A 241 -31.94 -10.38 3.37
C LYS A 241 -31.75 -8.89 3.09
N LEU A 242 -30.87 -8.60 2.14
CA LEU A 242 -30.66 -7.28 1.54
C LEU A 242 -31.20 -7.30 0.10
N TYR A 243 -32.12 -6.39 -0.20
CA TYR A 243 -32.62 -6.12 -1.55
C TYR A 243 -31.97 -4.83 -2.05
N ARG A 244 -31.39 -4.87 -3.25
CA ARG A 244 -30.80 -3.68 -3.89
C ARG A 244 -31.65 -3.28 -5.09
N TYR A 245 -31.98 -1.99 -5.16
CA TYR A 245 -32.70 -1.38 -6.27
C TYR A 245 -31.77 -0.40 -7.00
N GLU A 246 -31.74 -0.49 -8.32
CA GLU A 246 -31.14 0.53 -9.17
C GLU A 246 -32.14 1.65 -9.40
N LEU A 247 -31.69 2.87 -9.18
CA LEU A 247 -32.47 4.08 -9.35
C LEU A 247 -31.95 4.79 -10.60
N ARG A 248 -32.85 5.01 -11.55
CA ARG A 248 -32.59 5.80 -12.74
C ARG A 248 -33.65 6.86 -12.86
N GLU A 249 -33.22 8.04 -13.29
CA GLU A 249 -34.12 9.17 -13.46
C GLU A 249 -35.26 8.84 -14.42
N GLY A 250 -36.49 9.19 -14.03
CA GLY A 250 -37.70 8.99 -14.84
C GLY A 250 -38.13 7.54 -15.04
N VAL A 251 -37.41 6.56 -14.47
CA VAL A 251 -37.72 5.13 -14.57
C VAL A 251 -38.09 4.59 -13.19
N GLN A 252 -39.08 3.69 -13.13
CA GLN A 252 -39.38 3.03 -11.86
C GLN A 252 -38.18 2.23 -11.35
N PRO A 253 -37.90 2.25 -10.03
CA PRO A 253 -36.80 1.49 -9.45
C PRO A 253 -36.87 0.00 -9.82
N SER A 254 -35.80 -0.50 -10.44
CA SER A 254 -35.68 -1.91 -10.81
C SER A 254 -34.94 -2.67 -9.72
N HIS A 255 -35.50 -3.79 -9.28
CA HIS A 255 -34.81 -4.73 -8.41
C HIS A 255 -33.59 -5.32 -9.14
N SER A 256 -32.41 -5.23 -8.51
CA SER A 256 -31.12 -5.63 -9.08
C SER A 256 -30.63 -6.95 -8.48
N GLU A 257 -30.61 -7.07 -7.15
CA GLU A 257 -30.04 -8.23 -6.46
C GLU A 257 -30.73 -8.48 -5.10
N THR A 258 -30.85 -9.75 -4.70
CA THR A 258 -31.25 -10.16 -3.34
C THR A 258 -30.15 -11.01 -2.73
N ILE A 259 -29.62 -10.57 -1.59
CA ILE A 259 -28.46 -11.18 -0.94
C ILE A 259 -28.82 -11.59 0.48
N PRO A 260 -28.57 -12.84 0.91
CA PRO A 260 -28.63 -13.21 2.32
C PRO A 260 -27.41 -12.63 3.05
N VAL A 261 -27.62 -11.64 3.92
CA VAL A 261 -26.55 -10.90 4.60
C VAL A 261 -26.42 -11.21 6.09
N ALA A 262 -27.47 -11.77 6.70
CA ALA A 262 -27.49 -12.24 8.08
C ALA A 262 -28.05 -13.68 8.17
N PRO A 263 -27.80 -14.41 9.27
CA PRO A 263 -28.42 -15.72 9.50
C PRO A 263 -29.94 -15.66 9.41
N ALA A 264 -30.56 -16.72 8.87
CA ALA A 264 -32.00 -16.76 8.67
C ALA A 264 -32.76 -16.49 9.99
N GLY A 265 -33.71 -15.55 9.94
CA GLY A 265 -34.47 -15.11 11.11
C GLY A 265 -33.81 -14.01 11.95
N THR A 266 -32.64 -13.51 11.53
CA THR A 266 -31.98 -12.36 12.16
C THR A 266 -32.22 -11.10 11.34
N ALA A 267 -32.84 -10.09 11.95
CA ALA A 267 -33.15 -8.83 11.27
C ALA A 267 -31.90 -8.02 10.91
N VAL A 268 -31.95 -7.34 9.75
CA VAL A 268 -30.96 -6.31 9.38
C VAL A 268 -31.36 -4.98 10.01
N THR A 269 -30.66 -4.57 11.06
CA THR A 269 -31.09 -3.45 11.91
C THR A 269 -30.53 -2.10 11.48
N ALA A 270 -29.31 -2.09 10.94
CA ALA A 270 -28.60 -0.88 10.52
C ALA A 270 -27.85 -1.10 9.20
N LEU A 271 -27.86 -0.07 8.35
CA LEU A 271 -27.16 -0.03 7.06
C LEU A 271 -26.44 1.30 6.94
N SER A 272 -25.21 1.30 6.43
CA SER A 272 -24.49 2.54 6.13
C SER A 272 -23.43 2.34 5.06
N TYR A 273 -23.40 3.21 4.05
CA TYR A 273 -22.31 3.26 3.10
C TYR A 273 -21.10 3.98 3.70
N LEU A 274 -19.91 3.45 3.45
CA LEU A 274 -18.67 4.15 3.73
C LEU A 274 -18.40 5.19 2.64
N ILE A 275 -17.49 6.14 2.93
CA ILE A 275 -17.05 7.14 1.97
C ILE A 275 -16.69 6.50 0.62
N GLY A 276 -17.15 7.06 -0.49
CA GLY A 276 -16.95 6.51 -1.84
C GLY A 276 -18.01 5.49 -2.30
N ASP A 277 -19.03 5.18 -1.48
CA ASP A 277 -20.23 4.39 -1.82
C ASP A 277 -20.00 2.97 -2.35
N ARG A 278 -18.78 2.44 -2.25
CA ARG A 278 -18.46 1.07 -2.70
C ARG A 278 -18.72 0.03 -1.63
N SER A 279 -18.44 0.37 -0.37
CA SER A 279 -18.58 -0.53 0.77
C SER A 279 -19.83 -0.22 1.57
N LEU A 280 -20.71 -1.21 1.74
CA LEU A 280 -21.88 -1.15 2.62
C LEU A 280 -21.59 -1.93 3.90
N VAL A 281 -21.73 -1.25 5.03
CA VAL A 281 -21.70 -1.86 6.36
C VAL A 281 -23.11 -2.27 6.75
N ILE A 282 -23.24 -3.49 7.25
CA ILE A 282 -24.49 -4.11 7.65
C ILE A 282 -24.38 -4.56 9.11
N GLY A 283 -25.29 -4.05 9.94
CA GLY A 283 -25.48 -4.46 11.33
C GLY A 283 -26.72 -5.32 11.47
N SER A 284 -26.61 -6.38 12.28
CA SER A 284 -27.72 -7.33 12.51
C SER A 284 -28.27 -7.27 13.93
N GLY A 285 -29.47 -7.84 14.10
CA GLY A 285 -30.13 -8.04 15.39
C GLY A 285 -29.38 -8.99 16.33
N ALA A 286 -28.50 -9.85 15.79
CA ALA A 286 -27.62 -10.72 16.57
C ALA A 286 -26.31 -10.05 17.01
N GLY A 287 -26.10 -8.78 16.65
CA GLY A 287 -24.87 -8.04 16.97
C GLY A 287 -23.77 -8.16 15.93
N GLU A 288 -23.95 -8.95 14.86
CA GLU A 288 -22.95 -9.09 13.80
C GLU A 288 -22.80 -7.80 12.99
N VAL A 289 -21.56 -7.43 12.68
CA VAL A 289 -21.21 -6.32 11.81
C VAL A 289 -20.40 -6.88 10.64
N SER A 290 -20.85 -6.60 9.42
CA SER A 290 -20.20 -7.08 8.20
C SER A 290 -20.06 -5.98 7.15
N VAL A 291 -19.01 -6.06 6.34
CA VAL A 291 -18.75 -5.13 5.24
C VAL A 291 -18.86 -5.90 3.93
N TRP A 292 -19.65 -5.35 3.02
CA TRP A 292 -19.96 -5.92 1.71
C TRP A 292 -19.68 -4.90 0.62
N MET A 293 -19.26 -5.36 -0.56
CA MET A 293 -18.99 -4.47 -1.69
C MET A 293 -19.25 -5.18 -3.03
N PRO A 294 -19.44 -4.45 -4.15
CA PRO A 294 -19.59 -5.06 -5.46
C PRO A 294 -18.22 -5.56 -5.96
N VAL A 295 -18.16 -6.84 -6.30
CA VAL A 295 -16.97 -7.54 -6.81
C VAL A 295 -17.26 -8.09 -8.19
N ARG A 296 -16.34 -7.93 -9.14
CA ARG A 296 -16.48 -8.51 -10.49
C ARG A 296 -16.47 -10.04 -10.40
N GLU A 297 -17.36 -10.70 -11.14
CA GLU A 297 -17.46 -12.16 -11.13
C GLU A 297 -16.25 -12.85 -11.80
N ALA A 298 -15.69 -12.20 -12.81
CA ALA A 298 -14.44 -12.57 -13.46
C ALA A 298 -13.71 -11.30 -13.97
N GLN A 299 -12.41 -11.39 -14.19
CA GLN A 299 -11.54 -10.24 -14.54
C GLN A 299 -12.00 -9.49 -15.81
N GLU A 300 -12.60 -10.19 -16.77
CA GLU A 300 -13.13 -9.64 -18.03
C GLU A 300 -14.67 -9.48 -18.05
N SER A 301 -15.37 -9.89 -16.99
CA SER A 301 -16.84 -9.79 -16.94
C SER A 301 -17.27 -8.37 -16.50
N PRO A 302 -18.27 -7.76 -17.18
CA PRO A 302 -18.87 -6.52 -16.71
C PRO A 302 -19.80 -6.74 -15.51
N VAL A 303 -20.14 -7.98 -15.18
CA VAL A 303 -21.07 -8.32 -14.10
C VAL A 303 -20.37 -8.21 -12.75
N THR A 304 -20.93 -7.37 -11.88
CA THR A 304 -20.54 -7.29 -10.47
C THR A 304 -21.60 -7.93 -9.59
N ARG A 305 -21.18 -8.57 -8.51
CA ARG A 305 -22.06 -9.11 -7.47
C ARG A 305 -21.64 -8.61 -6.10
N PHE A 306 -22.60 -8.41 -5.23
CA PHE A 306 -22.30 -8.00 -3.86
C PHE A 306 -21.74 -9.18 -3.07
N ARG A 307 -20.53 -9.04 -2.52
CA ARG A 307 -19.87 -10.10 -1.75
C ARG A 307 -19.48 -9.61 -0.37
N LEU A 308 -19.52 -10.54 0.58
CA LEU A 308 -19.02 -10.34 1.93
C LEU A 308 -17.49 -10.24 1.87
N ILE A 309 -16.95 -9.15 2.40
CA ILE A 309 -15.51 -8.90 2.41
C ILE A 309 -14.95 -9.07 3.81
N HIS A 310 -15.59 -8.45 4.81
CA HIS A 310 -15.13 -8.46 6.18
C HIS A 310 -16.25 -8.82 7.15
N ARG A 311 -15.92 -9.65 8.14
CA ARG A 311 -16.70 -9.81 9.37
C ARG A 311 -15.90 -9.21 10.51
N LEU A 312 -16.53 -8.31 11.25
CA LEU A 312 -15.92 -7.60 12.37
C LEU A 312 -16.41 -8.20 13.69
N ASP A 313 -15.86 -7.73 14.80
CA ASP A 313 -16.23 -8.26 16.11
C ASP A 313 -17.71 -8.02 16.40
N THR A 314 -18.39 -9.08 16.83
CA THR A 314 -19.81 -9.09 17.16
C THR A 314 -20.08 -8.30 18.44
N HIS A 315 -21.15 -7.51 18.44
CA HIS A 315 -21.69 -6.89 19.64
C HIS A 315 -22.37 -7.92 20.56
N PRO A 316 -22.39 -7.71 21.88
CA PRO A 316 -23.14 -8.55 22.81
C PRO A 316 -24.67 -8.39 22.68
N ALA A 317 -25.13 -7.35 21.98
CA ALA A 317 -26.54 -7.06 21.74
C ALA A 317 -26.78 -6.60 20.29
N SER A 318 -28.06 -6.46 19.92
CA SER A 318 -28.48 -5.96 18.61
C SER A 318 -27.81 -4.63 18.27
N VAL A 319 -27.23 -4.54 17.07
CA VAL A 319 -26.69 -3.27 16.54
C VAL A 319 -27.84 -2.30 16.36
N THR A 320 -27.76 -1.10 16.92
CA THR A 320 -28.82 -0.09 16.84
C THR A 320 -28.54 0.99 15.80
N GLY A 321 -27.27 1.24 15.48
CA GLY A 321 -26.89 2.18 14.43
C GLY A 321 -25.42 2.08 14.02
N ILE A 322 -25.12 2.69 12.88
CA ILE A 322 -23.79 2.75 12.27
C ILE A 322 -23.56 4.20 11.84
N SER A 323 -22.39 4.76 12.17
CA SER A 323 -21.98 6.07 11.67
C SER A 323 -20.61 5.98 10.98
N PRO A 324 -20.51 6.30 9.68
CA PRO A 324 -19.24 6.29 8.95
C PRO A 324 -18.40 7.54 9.25
N SER A 325 -17.10 7.44 9.06
CA SER A 325 -16.21 8.60 8.94
C SER A 325 -16.40 9.28 7.60
N LEU A 326 -16.24 10.60 7.57
CA LEU A 326 -16.27 11.41 6.36
C LEU A 326 -14.87 11.64 5.75
N ARG A 327 -13.83 11.02 6.32
CA ARG A 327 -12.43 11.28 5.92
C ARG A 327 -11.65 10.02 5.57
N ASN A 328 -12.07 8.86 6.07
CA ASN A 328 -11.40 7.59 5.83
C ASN A 328 -12.42 6.43 5.89
N LYS A 329 -11.93 5.19 5.73
CA LYS A 329 -12.76 3.97 5.77
C LYS A 329 -13.09 3.50 7.20
N GLY A 330 -12.98 4.39 8.18
CA GLY A 330 -13.36 4.15 9.57
C GLY A 330 -14.84 4.36 9.80
N PHE A 331 -15.41 3.66 10.77
CA PHE A 331 -16.80 3.84 11.19
C PHE A 331 -17.01 3.35 12.62
N ILE A 332 -18.12 3.75 13.23
CA ILE A 332 -18.50 3.32 14.57
C ILE A 332 -19.86 2.63 14.55
N THR A 333 -20.06 1.71 15.48
CA THR A 333 -21.32 0.98 15.68
C THR A 333 -21.74 1.02 17.13
N GLY A 334 -23.04 1.21 17.36
CA GLY A 334 -23.65 1.17 18.69
C GLY A 334 -24.59 -0.01 18.84
N ASP A 335 -24.80 -0.48 20.07
CA ASP A 335 -25.77 -1.54 20.37
C ASP A 335 -26.82 -1.17 21.43
N ALA A 336 -27.76 -2.09 21.63
CA ALA A 336 -28.87 -1.96 22.57
C ALA A 336 -28.47 -2.04 24.05
N GLN A 337 -27.21 -2.33 24.38
CA GLN A 337 -26.66 -2.30 25.75
C GLN A 337 -25.77 -1.07 26.00
N GLY A 338 -25.63 -0.18 25.02
CA GLY A 338 -24.83 1.04 25.18
C GLY A 338 -23.38 0.90 24.75
N ASN A 339 -22.96 -0.25 24.20
CA ASN A 339 -21.57 -0.43 23.81
C ASN A 339 -21.31 0.25 22.46
N LEU A 340 -20.15 0.89 22.36
CA LEU A 340 -19.69 1.62 21.18
C LEU A 340 -18.40 0.98 20.67
N PHE A 341 -18.43 0.45 19.45
CA PHE A 341 -17.26 -0.14 18.81
C PHE A 341 -16.78 0.76 17.67
N VAL A 342 -15.46 0.90 17.54
CA VAL A 342 -14.81 1.64 16.46
C VAL A 342 -14.14 0.64 15.53
N HIS A 343 -14.45 0.72 14.25
CA HIS A 343 -13.99 -0.20 13.22
C HIS A 343 -13.24 0.54 12.12
N TYR A 344 -12.38 -0.20 11.42
CA TYR A 344 -11.76 0.25 10.19
C TYR A 344 -11.89 -0.83 9.12
N ALA A 345 -12.53 -0.49 8.00
CA ALA A 345 -12.93 -1.49 7.01
C ALA A 345 -11.72 -2.14 6.33
N THR A 346 -10.78 -1.33 5.81
CA THR A 346 -9.62 -1.81 5.02
C THR A 346 -8.72 -2.76 5.80
N SER A 347 -8.56 -2.54 7.11
CA SER A 347 -7.75 -3.42 7.96
C SER A 347 -8.54 -4.58 8.57
N SER A 348 -9.86 -4.63 8.34
CA SER A 348 -10.78 -5.63 8.91
C SER A 348 -10.69 -5.71 10.44
N GLN A 349 -10.51 -4.57 11.11
CA GLN A 349 -10.32 -4.54 12.57
C GLN A 349 -11.42 -3.76 13.28
N THR A 350 -11.89 -4.33 14.39
CA THR A 350 -12.53 -3.58 15.47
C THR A 350 -11.41 -3.02 16.35
N VAL A 351 -11.09 -1.76 16.12
CA VAL A 351 -9.90 -1.11 16.67
C VAL A 351 -10.10 -0.79 18.16
N LEU A 352 -11.30 -0.36 18.56
CA LEU A 352 -11.61 0.00 19.94
C LEU A 352 -13.01 -0.49 20.34
N LYS A 353 -13.14 -0.96 21.59
CA LYS A 353 -14.43 -1.33 22.19
C LYS A 353 -14.61 -0.53 23.47
N LEU A 354 -15.70 0.23 23.54
CA LEU A 354 -16.07 1.04 24.69
C LEU A 354 -17.36 0.48 25.27
N SER A 355 -17.29 -0.03 26.49
CA SER A 355 -18.46 -0.61 27.15
C SER A 355 -19.46 0.47 27.56
N GLY A 356 -20.74 0.17 27.37
CA GLY A 356 -21.85 1.00 27.80
C GLY A 356 -22.22 0.83 29.26
N ASN A 357 -23.30 1.49 29.66
CA ASN A 357 -23.91 1.36 30.99
C ASN A 357 -25.22 0.54 30.97
N GLY A 358 -25.48 -0.22 29.90
CA GLY A 358 -26.72 -1.00 29.74
C GLY A 358 -27.90 -0.22 29.15
N GLN A 359 -27.74 1.06 28.77
CA GLN A 359 -28.77 1.85 28.10
C GLN A 359 -28.64 1.74 26.57
N ALA A 360 -29.76 1.55 25.86
CA ALA A 360 -29.72 1.39 24.41
C ALA A 360 -29.31 2.68 23.70
N ILE A 361 -28.38 2.58 22.74
CA ILE A 361 -28.01 3.73 21.89
C ILE A 361 -29.14 3.96 20.88
N ARG A 362 -29.82 5.11 20.97
CA ARG A 362 -30.86 5.52 20.02
C ARG A 362 -30.28 6.16 18.78
N ALA A 363 -29.33 7.07 18.96
CA ALA A 363 -28.63 7.75 17.87
C ALA A 363 -27.15 7.86 18.20
N LEU A 364 -26.31 7.83 17.17
CA LEU A 364 -24.88 8.03 17.31
C LEU A 364 -24.32 8.77 16.10
N ALA A 365 -23.20 9.45 16.30
CA ALA A 365 -22.46 10.08 15.23
C ALA A 365 -20.96 10.04 15.49
N PHE A 366 -20.22 9.72 14.43
CA PHE A 366 -18.78 9.84 14.40
C PHE A 366 -18.41 11.29 14.05
N SER A 367 -17.40 11.86 14.71
CA SER A 367 -16.91 13.17 14.35
C SER A 367 -16.41 13.17 12.90
N PRO A 368 -16.53 14.27 12.16
CA PRO A 368 -16.04 14.35 10.77
C PRO A 368 -14.56 13.97 10.61
N LYS A 369 -13.74 14.24 11.64
CA LYS A 369 -12.30 13.93 11.69
C LYS A 369 -11.96 12.53 12.24
N ALA A 370 -12.96 11.72 12.59
CA ALA A 370 -12.79 10.40 13.19
C ALA A 370 -12.01 10.39 14.53
N ASP A 371 -12.05 11.49 15.26
CA ASP A 371 -11.32 11.76 16.51
C ASP A 371 -12.24 11.93 17.73
N GLY A 372 -13.53 11.66 17.57
CA GLY A 372 -14.50 11.67 18.66
C GLY A 372 -15.86 11.12 18.23
N ALA A 373 -16.72 10.80 19.17
CA ALA A 373 -18.06 10.30 18.89
C ALA A 373 -19.07 10.88 19.89
N VAL A 374 -20.32 10.96 19.47
CA VAL A 374 -21.44 11.30 20.36
C VAL A 374 -22.51 10.21 20.27
N ILE A 375 -23.07 9.85 21.42
CA ILE A 375 -24.20 8.94 21.52
C ILE A 375 -25.35 9.61 22.28
N PHE A 376 -26.56 9.25 21.89
CA PHE A 376 -27.79 9.62 22.56
C PHE A 376 -28.51 8.36 23.01
N SER A 377 -28.74 8.22 24.32
CA SER A 377 -29.35 7.03 24.91
C SER A 377 -30.87 7.10 24.98
N ASP A 378 -31.50 5.97 25.24
CA ASP A 378 -32.94 5.86 25.41
C ASP A 378 -33.51 6.55 26.66
N GLN A 379 -32.67 6.79 27.67
CA GLN A 379 -33.04 7.56 28.86
C GLN A 379 -32.88 9.08 28.67
N GLY A 380 -32.52 9.52 27.46
CA GLY A 380 -32.29 10.92 27.15
C GLY A 380 -30.94 11.41 27.69
N GLU A 381 -29.90 10.58 27.64
CA GLU A 381 -28.55 11.00 28.01
C GLU A 381 -27.69 11.20 26.76
N LEU A 382 -26.98 12.33 26.71
CA LEU A 382 -25.93 12.57 25.72
C LEU A 382 -24.57 12.21 26.33
N ARG A 383 -23.75 11.48 25.59
CA ARG A 383 -22.36 11.20 25.96
C ARG A 383 -21.45 11.47 24.80
N THR A 384 -20.31 12.08 25.09
CA THR A 384 -19.25 12.33 24.13
C THR A 384 -18.02 11.50 24.48
N TYR A 385 -17.33 11.05 23.45
CA TYR A 385 -16.11 10.28 23.53
C TYR A 385 -15.02 10.99 22.72
N ALA A 386 -13.84 11.13 23.30
CA ALA A 386 -12.64 11.47 22.55
C ALA A 386 -12.01 10.16 22.07
N ILE A 387 -11.70 10.05 20.77
CA ILE A 387 -11.14 8.85 20.15
C ILE A 387 -9.82 9.22 19.50
N ARG A 388 -8.75 8.49 19.83
CA ARG A 388 -7.43 8.68 19.23
C ARG A 388 -6.99 7.39 18.55
N ASN A 389 -7.04 7.40 17.23
CA ASN A 389 -6.55 6.33 16.37
C ASN A 389 -5.83 6.92 15.16
N PRO A 390 -4.54 7.26 15.28
CA PRO A 390 -3.83 8.03 14.26
C PRO A 390 -3.45 7.21 13.01
N HIS A 391 -3.38 5.87 13.12
CA HIS A 391 -2.86 4.99 12.06
C HIS A 391 -3.75 3.75 11.83
N PRO A 392 -5.05 3.92 11.56
CA PRO A 392 -5.98 2.80 11.42
C PRO A 392 -5.73 1.93 10.17
N GLU A 393 -5.02 2.46 9.17
CA GLU A 393 -4.72 1.76 7.91
C GLU A 393 -3.70 0.62 8.09
N THR A 394 -2.86 0.71 9.13
CA THR A 394 -1.66 -0.11 9.26
C THR A 394 -1.75 -1.11 10.40
N THR A 395 -1.51 -2.37 10.06
CA THR A 395 -1.38 -3.48 10.99
C THR A 395 -0.30 -4.41 10.43
N VAL A 396 0.26 -5.31 11.23
CA VAL A 396 1.22 -6.31 10.71
C VAL A 396 0.59 -7.12 9.56
N ALA A 397 -0.70 -7.43 9.65
CA ALA A 397 -1.44 -8.13 8.61
C ALA A 397 -1.59 -7.28 7.33
N THR A 398 -2.04 -6.03 7.41
CA THR A 398 -2.24 -5.20 6.22
C THR A 398 -0.93 -4.84 5.49
N LEU A 399 0.20 -4.88 6.20
CA LEU A 399 1.52 -4.63 5.62
C LEU A 399 2.09 -5.85 4.88
N LEU A 400 1.76 -7.08 5.31
CA LEU A 400 2.41 -8.31 4.87
C LEU A 400 1.49 -9.31 4.17
N ALA A 401 0.21 -9.36 4.54
CA ALA A 401 -0.81 -10.22 3.95
C ALA A 401 -1.55 -9.47 2.83
N PRO A 402 -2.15 -10.20 1.85
CA PRO A 402 -2.97 -9.58 0.84
C PRO A 402 -4.24 -9.00 1.48
N VAL A 403 -4.63 -7.81 1.02
CA VAL A 403 -5.80 -7.08 1.53
C VAL A 403 -6.81 -6.93 0.40
N TRP A 404 -8.10 -7.04 0.73
CA TRP A 404 -9.15 -6.83 -0.25
C TRP A 404 -9.52 -5.35 -0.29
N TYR A 405 -9.02 -4.64 -1.30
CA TYR A 405 -9.29 -3.23 -1.50
C TYR A 405 -10.53 -3.00 -2.36
N GLU A 406 -11.14 -1.83 -2.23
CA GLU A 406 -12.29 -1.45 -3.04
C GLU A 406 -11.96 -1.44 -4.54
N GLY A 407 -12.83 -2.08 -5.33
CA GLY A 407 -12.66 -2.21 -6.78
C GLY A 407 -11.76 -3.36 -7.22
N TYR A 408 -11.16 -4.11 -6.28
CA TYR A 408 -10.42 -5.33 -6.58
C TYR A 408 -11.35 -6.56 -6.53
N ASP A 409 -11.11 -7.50 -7.43
CA ASP A 409 -11.86 -8.76 -7.55
C ASP A 409 -11.41 -9.84 -6.54
N ARG A 410 -10.23 -9.66 -5.93
CA ARG A 410 -9.64 -10.55 -4.93
C ARG A 410 -8.69 -9.80 -3.99
N PRO A 411 -8.28 -10.39 -2.85
CA PRO A 411 -7.22 -9.85 -2.02
C PRO A 411 -5.88 -9.80 -2.76
N GLU A 412 -5.22 -8.66 -2.76
CA GLU A 412 -3.92 -8.47 -3.41
C GLU A 412 -2.94 -7.68 -2.54
N HIS A 413 -1.64 -7.84 -2.84
CA HIS A 413 -0.58 -7.03 -2.26
C HIS A 413 -0.39 -5.77 -3.10
N VAL A 414 -0.81 -4.62 -2.57
CA VAL A 414 -0.78 -3.36 -3.32
C VAL A 414 -0.10 -2.28 -2.51
N TRP A 415 0.80 -1.54 -3.17
CA TRP A 415 1.33 -0.28 -2.67
C TRP A 415 0.78 0.86 -3.53
N GLN A 416 -0.03 1.72 -2.93
CA GLN A 416 -0.57 2.93 -3.54
C GLN A 416 -0.89 3.92 -2.41
N SER A 417 -0.02 4.90 -2.22
CA SER A 417 -0.09 5.82 -1.07
C SER A 417 -0.98 7.03 -1.29
N SER A 418 -1.29 7.39 -2.53
CA SER A 418 -2.18 8.50 -2.87
C SER A 418 -2.94 8.28 -4.19
N SER A 419 -4.01 9.06 -4.37
CA SER A 419 -4.67 9.26 -5.67
C SER A 419 -5.18 10.70 -5.77
N GLY A 420 -5.77 11.06 -6.90
CA GLY A 420 -6.39 12.37 -7.10
C GLY A 420 -7.81 12.52 -6.54
N ALA A 421 -8.35 11.51 -5.85
CA ALA A 421 -9.70 11.52 -5.30
C ALA A 421 -9.69 11.65 -3.77
N ASP A 422 -10.68 12.36 -3.22
CA ASP A 422 -10.78 12.62 -1.77
C ASP A 422 -11.27 11.39 -0.96
N ASP A 423 -11.96 10.45 -1.61
CA ASP A 423 -12.47 9.19 -1.01
C ASP A 423 -11.45 8.03 -1.09
N PHE A 424 -10.19 8.35 -1.39
CA PHE A 424 -9.16 7.38 -1.68
C PHE A 424 -8.86 6.43 -0.52
N GLU A 425 -8.86 5.13 -0.82
CA GLU A 425 -8.39 4.08 0.06
C GLU A 425 -6.88 3.86 -0.11
N ALA A 426 -6.11 4.31 0.90
CA ALA A 426 -4.67 4.16 0.93
C ALA A 426 -4.23 2.69 1.11
N LYS A 427 -3.25 2.27 0.32
CA LYS A 427 -2.77 0.88 0.23
C LYS A 427 -1.29 0.83 0.58
N PHE A 428 -0.96 0.27 1.74
CA PHE A 428 0.38 0.30 2.31
C PHE A 428 1.08 -1.07 2.34
N GLY A 429 0.68 -2.01 1.48
CA GLY A 429 1.29 -3.34 1.42
C GLY A 429 2.79 -3.27 1.11
N LEU A 430 3.65 -3.77 2.00
CA LEU A 430 5.11 -3.72 1.85
C LEU A 430 5.67 -4.84 0.99
N MET A 431 4.92 -5.93 0.82
CA MET A 431 5.38 -7.11 0.06
C MET A 431 5.81 -6.81 -1.38
N PRO A 432 5.11 -5.97 -2.17
CA PRO A 432 5.56 -5.62 -3.52
C PRO A 432 6.91 -4.92 -3.54
N LEU A 433 7.20 -4.11 -2.51
CA LEU A 433 8.47 -3.39 -2.39
C LEU A 433 9.62 -4.31 -1.97
N ILE A 434 9.36 -5.22 -1.02
CA ILE A 434 10.31 -6.26 -0.61
C ILE A 434 10.62 -7.16 -1.81
N PHE A 435 9.57 -7.62 -2.49
CA PHE A 435 9.67 -8.45 -3.70
C PHE A 435 10.48 -7.75 -4.79
N GLY A 436 10.19 -6.49 -5.11
CA GLY A 436 10.94 -5.72 -6.09
C GLY A 436 12.42 -5.57 -5.71
N THR A 437 12.73 -5.36 -4.43
CA THR A 437 14.12 -5.29 -3.92
C THR A 437 14.87 -6.59 -4.17
N LEU A 438 14.23 -7.73 -3.90
CA LEU A 438 14.80 -9.06 -4.16
C LEU A 438 14.92 -9.35 -5.66
N LYS A 439 13.89 -9.04 -6.45
CA LYS A 439 13.84 -9.22 -7.91
C LYS A 439 14.99 -8.47 -8.59
N GLY A 440 15.15 -7.18 -8.28
CA GLY A 440 16.24 -6.37 -8.82
C GLY A 440 17.62 -6.89 -8.44
N THR A 441 17.80 -7.22 -7.17
CA THR A 441 19.05 -7.80 -6.66
C THR A 441 19.39 -9.12 -7.34
N PHE A 442 18.40 -10.01 -7.51
CA PHE A 442 18.58 -11.30 -8.17
C PHE A 442 19.05 -11.14 -9.61
N TYR A 443 18.37 -10.31 -10.41
CA TYR A 443 18.75 -10.10 -11.82
C TYR A 443 20.09 -9.36 -11.97
N ALA A 444 20.41 -8.42 -11.08
CA ALA A 444 21.72 -7.78 -11.07
C ALA A 444 22.84 -8.77 -10.78
N MET A 445 22.65 -9.66 -9.79
CA MET A 445 23.64 -10.67 -9.43
C MET A 445 23.77 -11.76 -10.50
N LEU A 446 22.68 -12.13 -11.17
CA LEU A 446 22.70 -13.07 -12.29
C LEU A 446 23.66 -12.59 -13.41
N VAL A 447 23.72 -11.28 -13.64
CA VAL A 447 24.64 -10.66 -14.62
C VAL A 447 26.04 -10.45 -14.02
N ALA A 448 26.12 -9.87 -12.82
CA ALA A 448 27.39 -9.45 -12.22
C ALA A 448 28.27 -10.61 -11.80
N VAL A 449 27.70 -11.65 -11.19
CA VAL A 449 28.48 -12.74 -10.56
C VAL A 449 29.29 -13.52 -11.60
N PRO A 450 28.70 -14.04 -12.70
CA PRO A 450 29.48 -14.77 -13.68
C PRO A 450 30.57 -13.91 -14.31
N LEU A 451 30.24 -12.66 -14.68
CA LEU A 451 31.16 -11.76 -15.35
C LEU A 451 32.34 -11.37 -14.44
N ALA A 452 32.06 -11.01 -13.19
CA ALA A 452 33.07 -10.59 -12.23
C ALA A 452 33.95 -11.76 -11.76
N LEU A 453 33.36 -12.91 -11.44
CA LEU A 453 34.11 -14.08 -10.95
C LEU A 453 34.96 -14.71 -12.05
N LEU A 454 34.39 -14.94 -13.24
CA LEU A 454 35.15 -15.52 -14.36
C LEU A 454 36.25 -14.55 -14.81
N GLY A 455 35.96 -13.25 -14.81
CA GLY A 455 36.96 -12.20 -15.05
C GLY A 455 38.10 -12.28 -14.03
N ALA A 456 37.80 -12.34 -12.73
CA ALA A 456 38.80 -12.42 -11.66
C ALA A 456 39.64 -13.71 -11.72
N ILE A 457 39.00 -14.84 -12.02
CA ILE A 457 39.68 -16.13 -12.22
C ILE A 457 40.66 -16.03 -13.39
N TYR A 458 40.20 -15.50 -14.52
CA TYR A 458 41.04 -15.36 -15.71
C TYR A 458 42.24 -14.44 -15.46
N THR A 459 42.02 -13.28 -14.85
CA THR A 459 43.07 -12.30 -14.58
C THR A 459 44.08 -12.77 -13.54
N ALA A 460 43.63 -13.49 -12.51
CA ALA A 460 44.52 -14.01 -11.46
C ALA A 460 45.37 -15.20 -11.92
N MET A 461 44.79 -16.15 -12.68
CA MET A 461 45.44 -17.45 -12.95
C MET A 461 45.96 -17.64 -14.37
N PHE A 462 45.37 -16.99 -15.38
CA PHE A 462 45.65 -17.29 -16.80
C PHE A 462 46.29 -16.11 -17.55
N MET A 463 45.96 -14.88 -17.17
CA MET A 463 46.44 -13.67 -17.83
C MET A 463 47.93 -13.38 -17.56
N ALA A 464 48.61 -12.80 -18.54
CA ALA A 464 49.99 -12.36 -18.38
C ALA A 464 50.11 -11.17 -17.40
N PRO A 465 51.16 -11.10 -16.55
CA PRO A 465 51.25 -10.11 -15.46
C PRO A 465 51.17 -8.65 -15.89
N HIS A 466 51.72 -8.32 -17.06
CA HIS A 466 51.72 -6.95 -17.61
C HIS A 466 50.33 -6.48 -18.07
N LEU A 467 49.48 -7.40 -18.53
CA LEU A 467 48.10 -7.10 -18.92
C LEU A 467 47.22 -6.93 -17.69
N ARG A 468 47.40 -7.82 -16.70
CA ARG A 468 46.73 -7.75 -15.40
C ARG A 468 46.98 -6.40 -14.71
N ALA A 469 48.23 -5.93 -14.73
CA ALA A 469 48.62 -4.63 -14.15
C ALA A 469 47.89 -3.42 -14.77
N LYS A 470 47.33 -3.56 -15.98
CA LYS A 470 46.53 -2.52 -16.63
C LYS A 470 45.02 -2.73 -16.40
N ILE A 471 44.55 -3.97 -16.54
CA ILE A 471 43.11 -4.30 -16.50
C ILE A 471 42.52 -4.12 -15.10
N LYS A 472 43.25 -4.50 -14.04
CA LYS A 472 42.75 -4.36 -12.66
C LYS A 472 42.40 -2.90 -12.31
N PRO A 473 43.31 -1.91 -12.49
CA PRO A 473 42.97 -0.50 -12.28
C PRO A 473 41.79 -0.02 -13.13
N THR A 474 41.68 -0.45 -14.39
CA THR A 474 40.54 -0.05 -15.25
C THR A 474 39.20 -0.52 -14.69
N ILE A 475 39.12 -1.76 -14.21
CA ILE A 475 37.90 -2.29 -13.59
C ILE A 475 37.61 -1.58 -12.26
N GLU A 476 38.63 -1.23 -11.48
CA GLU A 476 38.45 -0.47 -10.22
C GLU A 476 37.94 0.95 -10.48
N ILE A 477 38.45 1.63 -11.51
CA ILE A 477 37.95 2.96 -11.92
C ILE A 477 36.47 2.90 -12.35
N MET A 478 36.02 1.78 -12.92
CA MET A 478 34.62 1.58 -13.27
C MET A 478 33.68 1.67 -12.05
N ALA A 479 34.17 1.39 -10.83
CA ALA A 479 33.40 1.53 -9.59
C ALA A 479 33.11 2.99 -9.20
N ALA A 480 33.90 3.94 -9.72
CA ALA A 480 33.80 5.36 -9.41
C ALA A 480 32.69 6.07 -10.22
N LEU A 481 32.07 5.38 -11.19
CA LEU A 481 30.97 5.94 -11.98
C LEU A 481 29.76 6.26 -11.07
N PRO A 482 29.21 7.49 -11.11
CA PRO A 482 28.02 7.83 -10.34
C PRO A 482 26.81 6.99 -10.75
N THR A 483 26.15 6.36 -9.77
CA THR A 483 25.00 5.48 -10.03
C THR A 483 23.80 6.21 -10.63
N VAL A 484 23.63 7.50 -10.33
CA VAL A 484 22.62 8.36 -10.98
C VAL A 484 22.82 8.45 -12.48
N ILE A 485 24.07 8.61 -12.94
CA ILE A 485 24.40 8.69 -14.37
C ILE A 485 24.10 7.34 -15.04
N LEU A 486 24.46 6.23 -14.38
CA LEU A 486 24.15 4.88 -14.87
C LEU A 486 22.64 4.63 -14.94
N GLY A 487 21.88 5.07 -13.93
CA GLY A 487 20.42 4.97 -13.92
C GLY A 487 19.76 5.77 -15.03
N PHE A 488 20.23 7.00 -15.24
CA PHE A 488 19.76 7.87 -16.32
C PHE A 488 20.03 7.25 -17.69
N LEU A 489 21.26 6.79 -17.93
CA LEU A 489 21.65 6.11 -19.17
C LEU A 489 20.85 4.81 -19.35
N ALA A 490 20.59 4.08 -18.27
CA ALA A 490 19.80 2.85 -18.30
C ALA A 490 18.37 3.12 -18.75
N GLY A 491 17.70 4.10 -18.16
CA GLY A 491 16.31 4.43 -18.47
C GLY A 491 16.09 5.12 -19.82
N LEU A 492 17.02 5.96 -20.27
CA LEU A 492 16.85 6.76 -21.51
C LEU A 492 17.56 6.19 -22.74
N TRP A 493 18.61 5.39 -22.57
CA TRP A 493 19.38 4.86 -23.69
C TRP A 493 19.38 3.33 -23.73
N ILE A 494 19.70 2.65 -22.63
CA ILE A 494 19.75 1.17 -22.62
C ILE A 494 18.35 0.58 -22.82
N ALA A 495 17.34 1.06 -22.10
CA ALA A 495 15.96 0.61 -22.21
C ALA A 495 15.40 0.62 -23.64
N PRO A 496 15.39 1.75 -24.37
CA PRO A 496 14.93 1.76 -25.76
C PRO A 496 15.85 0.99 -26.70
N MET A 497 17.16 0.91 -26.42
CA MET A 497 18.08 0.11 -27.24
C MET A 497 17.75 -1.38 -27.11
N LEU A 498 17.65 -1.92 -25.89
CA LEU A 498 17.34 -3.33 -25.63
C LEU A 498 16.00 -3.74 -26.21
N GLU A 499 14.99 -2.86 -26.14
CA GLU A 499 13.71 -3.06 -26.81
C GLU A 499 13.86 -3.23 -28.33
N ARG A 500 14.68 -2.40 -28.99
CA ARG A 500 14.90 -2.49 -30.44
C ARG A 500 15.68 -3.72 -30.86
N ILE A 501 16.65 -4.17 -30.06
CA ILE A 501 17.55 -5.28 -30.39
C ILE A 501 17.17 -6.60 -29.70
N PHE A 502 15.95 -6.72 -29.17
CA PHE A 502 15.57 -7.84 -28.32
C PHE A 502 15.80 -9.22 -28.97
N PRO A 503 15.35 -9.49 -30.23
CA PRO A 503 15.66 -10.76 -30.91
C PRO A 503 17.15 -11.04 -31.04
N ALA A 504 17.94 -10.04 -31.43
CA ALA A 504 19.39 -10.16 -31.54
C ALA A 504 20.04 -10.42 -30.17
N MET A 505 19.57 -9.79 -29.10
CA MET A 505 20.07 -10.01 -27.74
C MET A 505 19.86 -11.47 -27.31
N VAL A 506 18.66 -12.04 -27.55
CA VAL A 506 18.40 -13.46 -27.28
C VAL A 506 19.33 -14.36 -28.10
N ALA A 507 19.54 -14.01 -29.38
CA ALA A 507 20.48 -14.72 -30.25
C ALA A 507 21.92 -14.68 -29.70
N MET A 508 22.38 -13.53 -29.22
CA MET A 508 23.73 -13.34 -28.69
C MET A 508 24.01 -14.25 -27.49
N MET A 509 23.02 -14.54 -26.64
CA MET A 509 23.19 -15.43 -25.50
C MET A 509 23.63 -16.85 -25.90
N ILE A 510 23.30 -17.28 -27.12
CA ILE A 510 23.66 -18.60 -27.67
C ILE A 510 24.83 -18.47 -28.64
N ALA A 511 24.75 -17.51 -29.56
CA ALA A 511 25.71 -17.35 -30.65
C ALA A 511 27.10 -16.95 -30.14
N VAL A 512 27.21 -16.12 -29.10
CA VAL A 512 28.51 -15.69 -28.57
C VAL A 512 29.25 -16.86 -27.91
N PRO A 513 28.67 -17.62 -26.96
CA PRO A 513 29.31 -18.82 -26.43
C PRO A 513 29.64 -19.85 -27.53
N ALA A 514 28.74 -20.09 -28.48
CA ALA A 514 28.98 -20.99 -29.59
C ALA A 514 30.15 -20.54 -30.47
N GLY A 515 30.23 -19.25 -30.80
CA GLY A 515 31.32 -18.65 -31.57
C GLY A 515 32.66 -18.75 -30.86
N VAL A 516 32.68 -18.58 -29.53
CA VAL A 516 33.88 -18.78 -28.71
C VAL A 516 34.31 -20.25 -28.73
N ILE A 517 33.39 -21.19 -28.57
CA ILE A 517 33.68 -22.64 -28.62
C ILE A 517 34.22 -23.03 -30.00
N VAL A 518 33.54 -22.64 -31.07
CA VAL A 518 33.94 -22.92 -32.45
C VAL A 518 35.33 -22.35 -32.72
N THR A 519 35.58 -21.10 -32.34
CA THR A 519 36.90 -20.48 -32.50
C THR A 519 37.96 -21.22 -31.69
N SER A 520 37.64 -21.63 -30.46
CA SER A 520 38.56 -22.39 -29.61
C SER A 520 38.91 -23.76 -30.17
N VAL A 521 37.96 -24.42 -30.86
CA VAL A 521 38.20 -25.69 -31.57
C VAL A 521 39.02 -25.45 -32.84
N LEU A 522 38.66 -24.45 -33.65
CA LEU A 522 39.40 -24.09 -34.86
C LEU A 522 40.85 -23.68 -34.56
N TRP A 523 41.07 -23.07 -33.39
CA TRP A 523 42.41 -22.72 -32.91
C TRP A 523 43.33 -23.93 -32.75
N GLN A 524 42.79 -25.13 -32.45
CA GLN A 524 43.58 -26.36 -32.31
C GLN A 524 44.13 -26.86 -33.65
N TYR A 525 43.49 -26.47 -34.76
CA TYR A 525 43.89 -26.83 -36.12
C TYR A 525 44.80 -25.77 -36.76
N PHE A 526 45.10 -24.67 -36.06
CA PHE A 526 45.89 -23.57 -36.61
C PHE A 526 47.40 -23.91 -36.64
N PRO A 527 48.15 -23.53 -37.70
CA PRO A 527 49.56 -23.87 -37.83
C PRO A 527 50.42 -23.39 -36.64
N ALA A 528 51.29 -24.28 -36.14
CA ALA A 528 52.16 -24.02 -34.99
C ALA A 528 53.09 -22.81 -35.16
N THR A 529 53.38 -22.41 -36.40
CA THR A 529 54.16 -21.22 -36.75
C THR A 529 53.48 -19.91 -36.36
N VAL A 530 52.14 -19.85 -36.42
CA VAL A 530 51.36 -18.66 -36.06
C VAL A 530 51.10 -18.62 -34.56
N THR A 531 50.75 -19.74 -33.95
CA THR A 531 50.41 -19.83 -32.52
C THR A 531 51.64 -19.59 -31.62
N ARG A 532 52.84 -20.01 -32.03
CA ARG A 532 54.10 -19.74 -31.28
C ARG A 532 54.52 -18.26 -31.27
N ARG A 533 54.03 -17.45 -32.22
CA ARG A 533 54.36 -16.01 -32.30
C ARG A 533 53.59 -15.19 -31.25
N LEU A 534 52.51 -15.75 -30.70
CA LEU A 534 51.67 -15.13 -29.69
C LEU A 534 52.16 -15.52 -28.29
N ARG A 535 52.27 -14.53 -27.40
CA ARG A 535 52.70 -14.76 -26.02
C ARG A 535 51.61 -15.49 -25.23
N PRO A 536 51.94 -16.48 -24.38
CA PRO A 536 50.98 -17.13 -23.51
C PRO A 536 50.25 -16.11 -22.61
N GLY A 537 48.92 -16.21 -22.51
CA GLY A 537 48.09 -15.28 -21.71
C GLY A 537 47.46 -14.13 -22.51
N MET A 538 47.57 -14.12 -23.85
CA MET A 538 46.93 -13.16 -24.76
C MET A 538 45.67 -13.69 -25.46
N GLU A 539 45.25 -14.92 -25.15
CA GLU A 539 44.22 -15.67 -25.87
C GLU A 539 42.86 -14.95 -25.86
N ALA A 540 42.50 -14.30 -24.75
CA ALA A 540 41.27 -13.51 -24.65
C ALA A 540 41.21 -12.35 -25.67
N PHE A 541 42.34 -11.74 -26.06
CA PHE A 541 42.36 -10.66 -27.04
C PHE A 541 42.08 -11.14 -28.46
N ILE A 542 42.41 -12.39 -28.76
CA ILE A 542 42.13 -13.04 -30.05
C ILE A 542 40.63 -13.32 -30.19
N LEU A 543 39.96 -13.60 -29.07
CA LEU A 543 38.52 -13.81 -29.04
C LEU A 543 37.72 -12.50 -29.19
N ILE A 544 38.30 -11.33 -28.90
CA ILE A 544 37.57 -10.04 -28.98
C ILE A 544 37.04 -9.76 -30.40
N PRO A 545 37.85 -9.80 -31.49
CA PRO A 545 37.34 -9.59 -32.84
C PRO A 545 36.27 -10.59 -33.25
N VAL A 546 36.38 -11.85 -32.81
CA VAL A 546 35.39 -12.89 -33.06
C VAL A 546 34.08 -12.56 -32.37
N ILE A 547 34.12 -12.21 -31.08
CA ILE A 547 32.93 -11.82 -30.32
C ILE A 547 32.27 -10.61 -30.97
N ILE A 548 33.04 -9.59 -31.36
CA ILE A 548 32.52 -8.41 -32.08
C ILE A 548 31.85 -8.82 -33.40
N GLY A 549 32.47 -9.70 -34.18
CA GLY A 549 31.91 -10.20 -35.44
C GLY A 549 30.61 -10.97 -35.24
N VAL A 550 30.53 -11.83 -34.23
CA VAL A 550 29.30 -12.59 -33.87
C VAL A 550 28.19 -11.65 -33.40
N VAL A 551 28.52 -10.68 -32.54
CA VAL A 551 27.55 -9.67 -32.07
C VAL A 551 27.04 -8.83 -33.24
N TRP A 552 27.93 -8.38 -34.13
CA TRP A 552 27.56 -7.63 -35.33
C TRP A 552 26.63 -8.45 -36.24
N ALA A 553 26.92 -9.74 -36.46
CA ALA A 553 26.05 -10.63 -37.21
C ALA A 553 24.66 -10.77 -36.56
N CYS A 554 24.59 -10.93 -35.24
CA CYS A 554 23.30 -10.99 -34.53
C CYS A 554 22.50 -9.70 -34.69
N LEU A 555 23.16 -8.53 -34.57
CA LEU A 555 22.52 -7.23 -34.75
C LEU A 555 22.02 -7.02 -36.20
N ALA A 556 22.83 -7.41 -37.19
CA ALA A 556 22.45 -7.32 -38.60
C ALA A 556 21.26 -8.22 -38.94
N LEU A 557 21.13 -9.36 -38.26
CA LEU A 557 20.05 -10.32 -38.45
C LEU A 557 18.81 -10.05 -37.57
N ASN A 558 18.77 -8.96 -36.79
CA ASN A 558 17.69 -8.69 -35.83
C ASN A 558 16.28 -8.68 -36.47
N GLN A 559 16.09 -7.90 -37.53
CA GLN A 559 14.79 -7.81 -38.23
C GLN A 559 14.39 -9.12 -38.91
N PRO A 560 15.27 -9.79 -39.69
CA PRO A 560 14.98 -11.11 -40.22
C PRO A 560 14.56 -12.11 -39.14
N MET A 561 15.29 -12.14 -38.01
CA MET A 561 14.95 -13.01 -36.88
C MET A 561 13.60 -12.67 -36.27
N GLU A 562 13.26 -11.39 -36.14
CA GLU A 562 11.96 -10.97 -35.62
C GLU A 562 10.80 -11.42 -36.52
N SER A 563 10.96 -11.23 -37.83
CA SER A 563 9.96 -11.67 -38.81
C SER A 563 9.79 -13.19 -38.81
N LEU A 564 10.88 -13.94 -38.73
CA LEU A 564 10.90 -15.40 -38.81
C LEU A 564 10.37 -16.06 -37.53
N LEU A 565 10.81 -15.58 -36.36
CA LEU A 565 10.50 -16.21 -35.06
C LEU A 565 9.20 -15.68 -34.44
N PHE A 566 8.85 -14.42 -34.68
CA PHE A 566 7.77 -13.73 -33.98
C PHE A 566 6.69 -13.13 -34.88
N GLY A 567 6.69 -13.46 -36.18
CA GLY A 567 5.68 -12.96 -37.11
C GLY A 567 5.69 -11.43 -37.28
N GLY A 568 6.84 -10.79 -37.05
CA GLY A 568 7.06 -9.35 -37.25
C GLY A 568 6.88 -8.47 -36.01
N SER A 569 6.39 -9.01 -34.89
CA SER A 569 6.36 -8.27 -33.61
C SER A 569 6.50 -9.22 -32.43
N TYR A 570 7.67 -9.24 -31.80
CA TYR A 570 7.89 -10.07 -30.60
C TYR A 570 6.95 -9.68 -29.44
N LYS A 571 6.58 -8.40 -29.32
CA LYS A 571 5.66 -7.91 -28.28
C LYS A 571 4.26 -8.49 -28.45
N THR A 572 3.74 -8.46 -29.68
CA THR A 572 2.41 -9.01 -30.00
C THR A 572 2.43 -10.52 -29.81
N TRP A 573 3.50 -11.17 -30.29
CA TRP A 573 3.68 -12.60 -30.14
C TRP A 573 3.67 -13.04 -28.65
N PHE A 574 4.42 -12.35 -27.78
CA PHE A 574 4.40 -12.60 -26.33
C PHE A 574 3.03 -12.36 -25.69
N ALA A 575 2.34 -11.28 -26.08
CA ALA A 575 1.02 -10.99 -25.54
C ALA A 575 0.00 -12.07 -25.90
N THR A 576 0.00 -12.55 -27.15
CA THR A 576 -0.98 -13.54 -27.64
C THR A 576 -0.66 -14.97 -27.19
N HIS A 577 0.62 -15.38 -27.18
CA HIS A 577 0.99 -16.78 -26.88
C HIS A 577 1.28 -17.03 -25.41
N TRP A 578 1.90 -16.07 -24.71
CA TRP A 578 2.37 -16.23 -23.33
C TRP A 578 1.69 -15.29 -22.34
N GLY A 579 0.82 -14.38 -22.80
CA GLY A 579 0.19 -13.37 -21.93
C GLY A 579 1.19 -12.38 -21.32
N LEU A 580 2.42 -12.30 -21.85
CA LEU A 580 3.48 -11.46 -21.29
C LEU A 580 3.50 -10.10 -21.98
N ARG A 581 3.58 -9.05 -21.16
CA ARG A 581 3.79 -7.67 -21.63
C ARG A 581 5.28 -7.35 -21.57
N TYR A 582 5.76 -6.56 -22.51
CA TYR A 582 7.13 -6.04 -22.50
C TYR A 582 7.08 -4.56 -22.18
N ASP A 583 7.48 -4.20 -20.96
CA ASP A 583 7.67 -2.81 -20.56
C ASP A 583 9.05 -2.36 -21.03
N GLN A 584 9.16 -1.16 -21.58
CA GLN A 584 10.44 -0.59 -22.00
C GLN A 584 11.42 -0.46 -20.82
N ARG A 585 10.90 -0.05 -19.66
CA ARG A 585 11.63 -0.01 -18.38
C ARG A 585 11.26 -1.24 -17.58
N ASN A 586 12.21 -2.15 -17.39
CA ASN A 586 11.96 -3.47 -16.85
C ASN A 586 13.15 -4.03 -16.06
N ALA A 587 12.97 -5.23 -15.51
CA ALA A 587 13.99 -5.87 -14.70
C ALA A 587 15.26 -6.28 -15.45
N LEU A 588 15.16 -6.56 -16.76
CA LEU A 588 16.31 -6.85 -17.60
C LEU A 588 17.24 -5.64 -17.70
N VAL A 589 16.69 -4.46 -17.97
CA VAL A 589 17.47 -3.19 -18.05
C VAL A 589 18.22 -2.95 -16.74
N VAL A 590 17.53 -3.13 -15.61
CA VAL A 590 18.13 -2.99 -14.29
C VAL A 590 19.21 -4.04 -14.07
N GLY A 591 18.96 -5.30 -14.41
CA GLY A 591 19.94 -6.38 -14.29
C GLY A 591 21.27 -6.05 -14.99
N PHE A 592 21.22 -5.49 -16.20
CA PHE A 592 22.41 -5.03 -16.91
C PHE A 592 23.08 -3.82 -16.27
N ALA A 593 22.33 -2.73 -16.02
CA ALA A 593 22.89 -1.48 -15.52
C ALA A 593 23.45 -1.61 -14.10
N MET A 594 22.67 -2.25 -13.23
CA MET A 594 23.03 -2.51 -11.84
C MET A 594 24.10 -3.61 -11.75
N GLY A 595 24.00 -4.65 -12.57
CA GLY A 595 25.04 -5.68 -12.67
C GLY A 595 26.39 -5.07 -13.05
N PHE A 596 26.42 -4.20 -14.06
CA PHE A 596 27.61 -3.45 -14.46
C PHE A 596 28.20 -2.62 -13.31
N ALA A 597 27.36 -1.95 -12.51
CA ALA A 597 27.80 -1.16 -11.36
C ALA A 597 28.40 -2.02 -10.21
N ILE A 598 27.97 -3.28 -10.08
CA ILE A 598 28.40 -4.20 -9.01
C ILE A 598 29.66 -4.99 -9.41
N VAL A 599 29.87 -5.25 -10.70
CA VAL A 599 31.02 -6.02 -11.23
C VAL A 599 32.37 -5.60 -10.64
N PRO A 600 32.74 -4.31 -10.57
CA PRO A 600 34.04 -3.88 -10.04
C PRO A 600 34.33 -4.38 -8.63
N ILE A 601 33.30 -4.39 -7.77
CA ILE A 601 33.41 -4.73 -6.36
C ILE A 601 33.63 -6.22 -6.21
N ILE A 602 32.80 -7.03 -6.86
CA ILE A 602 32.93 -8.48 -6.84
C ILE A 602 34.28 -8.89 -7.45
N TYR A 603 34.65 -8.28 -8.58
CA TYR A 603 35.89 -8.56 -9.30
C TYR A 603 37.12 -8.25 -8.44
N SER A 604 37.27 -7.02 -7.94
CA SER A 604 38.50 -6.58 -7.26
C SER A 604 38.77 -7.41 -6.00
N ILE A 605 37.73 -7.66 -5.19
CA ILE A 605 37.86 -8.47 -3.96
C ILE A 605 38.11 -9.94 -4.27
N SER A 606 37.44 -10.50 -5.28
CA SER A 606 37.66 -11.91 -5.68
C SER A 606 39.06 -12.12 -6.26
N GLU A 607 39.54 -11.17 -7.06
CA GLU A 607 40.86 -11.19 -7.69
C GLU A 607 41.98 -11.11 -6.65
N GLU A 608 41.80 -10.27 -5.62
CA GLU A 608 42.71 -10.19 -4.48
C GLU A 608 42.72 -11.49 -3.68
N ALA A 609 41.54 -12.07 -3.40
CA ALA A 609 41.43 -13.36 -2.72
C ALA A 609 42.15 -14.49 -3.47
N LEU A 610 42.00 -14.53 -4.80
CA LEU A 610 42.66 -15.52 -5.66
C LEU A 610 44.18 -15.33 -5.71
N THR A 611 44.66 -14.07 -5.79
CA THR A 611 46.09 -13.77 -5.87
C THR A 611 46.83 -14.01 -4.54
N ASN A 612 46.11 -13.90 -3.41
CA ASN A 612 46.66 -14.13 -2.08
C ASN A 612 46.89 -15.60 -1.75
N VAL A 613 46.45 -16.54 -2.60
CA VAL A 613 46.77 -17.97 -2.45
C VAL A 613 48.30 -18.15 -2.53
N PRO A 614 48.92 -18.86 -1.57
CA PRO A 614 50.37 -18.96 -1.52
C PRO A 614 50.99 -19.55 -2.79
N ARG A 615 51.93 -18.81 -3.41
CA ARG A 615 52.55 -19.20 -4.68
C ARG A 615 53.27 -20.55 -4.63
N HIS A 616 53.80 -20.93 -3.46
CA HIS A 616 54.48 -22.22 -3.29
C HIS A 616 53.51 -23.41 -3.41
N LEU A 617 52.25 -23.26 -3.00
CA LEU A 617 51.22 -24.31 -3.17
C LEU A 617 50.86 -24.46 -4.66
N ILE A 618 50.73 -23.35 -5.37
CA ILE A 618 50.46 -23.34 -6.81
C ILE A 618 51.63 -23.99 -7.56
N ALA A 619 52.87 -23.60 -7.26
CA ALA A 619 54.06 -24.17 -7.87
C ALA A 619 54.21 -25.67 -7.56
N GLY A 620 53.93 -26.09 -6.32
CA GLY A 620 53.94 -27.50 -5.91
C GLY A 620 52.90 -28.34 -6.66
N SER A 621 51.67 -27.85 -6.80
CA SER A 621 50.62 -28.52 -7.57
C SER A 621 51.02 -28.72 -9.05
N LEU A 622 51.56 -27.67 -9.67
CA LEU A 622 52.04 -27.74 -11.06
C LEU A 622 53.25 -28.68 -11.21
N ALA A 623 54.16 -28.71 -10.23
CA ALA A 623 55.31 -29.61 -10.23
C ALA A 623 54.92 -31.09 -10.11
N LEU A 624 53.77 -31.41 -9.48
CA LEU A 624 53.19 -32.75 -9.46
C LEU A 624 52.48 -33.14 -10.77
N GLY A 625 52.60 -32.34 -11.82
CA GLY A 625 52.00 -32.59 -13.13
C GLY A 625 50.53 -32.19 -13.25
N ALA A 626 49.97 -31.51 -12.25
CA ALA A 626 48.60 -31.00 -12.35
C ALA A 626 48.48 -29.91 -13.41
N THR A 627 47.39 -29.89 -14.16
CA THR A 627 47.13 -28.80 -15.12
C THR A 627 46.76 -27.51 -14.39
N ARG A 628 46.87 -26.35 -15.08
CA ARG A 628 46.43 -25.06 -14.52
C ARG A 628 44.95 -25.08 -14.13
N TRP A 629 44.11 -25.80 -14.89
CA TRP A 629 42.70 -26.00 -14.57
C TRP A 629 42.50 -26.87 -13.32
N GLN A 630 43.23 -27.99 -13.20
CA GLN A 630 43.17 -28.83 -12.00
C GLN A 630 43.65 -28.08 -10.75
N THR A 631 44.73 -27.30 -10.88
CA THR A 631 45.25 -26.46 -9.80
C THR A 631 44.25 -25.36 -9.41
N LEU A 632 43.57 -24.74 -10.38
CA LEU A 632 42.51 -23.77 -10.11
C LEU A 632 41.37 -24.41 -9.30
N VAL A 633 40.79 -25.50 -9.82
CA VAL A 633 39.56 -26.08 -9.27
C VAL A 633 39.81 -26.75 -7.92
N LYS A 634 40.92 -27.49 -7.78
CA LYS A 634 41.18 -28.31 -6.59
C LYS A 634 41.92 -27.58 -5.47
N LEU A 635 42.66 -26.51 -5.78
CA LEU A 635 43.48 -25.79 -4.79
C LEU A 635 43.07 -24.33 -4.66
N VAL A 636 43.15 -23.55 -5.75
CA VAL A 636 43.03 -22.09 -5.69
C VAL A 636 41.61 -21.65 -5.33
N LEU A 637 40.57 -22.18 -5.98
CA LEU A 637 39.18 -21.83 -5.69
C LEU A 637 38.76 -22.25 -4.27
N VAL A 638 39.26 -23.40 -3.80
CA VAL A 638 38.99 -23.89 -2.45
C VAL A 638 39.65 -22.98 -1.41
N SER A 639 40.93 -22.63 -1.60
CA SER A 639 41.67 -21.75 -0.70
C SER A 639 41.12 -20.31 -0.69
N ALA A 640 40.72 -19.78 -1.85
CA ALA A 640 40.18 -18.43 -1.99
C ALA A 640 38.67 -18.31 -1.69
N SER A 641 37.97 -19.42 -1.45
CA SER A 641 36.50 -19.45 -1.31
C SER A 641 35.94 -18.50 -0.23
N PRO A 642 36.59 -18.31 0.94
CA PRO A 642 36.10 -17.35 1.94
C PRO A 642 36.13 -15.90 1.43
N GLY A 643 37.16 -15.54 0.65
CA GLY A 643 37.30 -14.21 0.07
C GLY A 643 36.32 -13.97 -1.08
N ILE A 644 36.15 -14.95 -1.96
CA ILE A 644 35.16 -14.91 -3.05
C ILE A 644 33.73 -14.75 -2.49
N PHE A 645 33.39 -15.55 -1.47
CA PHE A 645 32.09 -15.44 -0.82
C PHE A 645 31.87 -14.06 -0.19
N SER A 646 32.90 -13.48 0.43
CA SER A 646 32.85 -12.12 0.96
C SER A 646 32.59 -11.08 -0.14
N ALA A 647 33.25 -11.22 -1.29
CA ALA A 647 33.07 -10.35 -2.44
C ALA A 647 31.61 -10.36 -2.96
N LEU A 648 31.04 -11.56 -3.08
CA LEU A 648 29.64 -11.75 -3.50
C LEU A 648 28.64 -11.13 -2.53
N MET A 649 28.87 -11.28 -1.22
CA MET A 649 28.00 -10.72 -0.19
C MET A 649 28.06 -9.19 -0.14
N ILE A 650 29.25 -8.59 -0.30
CA ILE A 650 29.39 -7.13 -0.40
C ILE A 650 28.68 -6.60 -1.65
N GLY A 651 28.82 -7.29 -2.79
CA GLY A 651 28.09 -6.96 -4.02
C GLY A 651 26.57 -7.04 -3.85
N PHE A 652 26.09 -8.11 -3.20
CA PHE A 652 24.67 -8.32 -2.89
C PHE A 652 24.11 -7.25 -1.93
N GLY A 653 24.86 -6.88 -0.89
CA GLY A 653 24.47 -5.81 0.03
C GLY A 653 24.36 -4.45 -0.67
N ARG A 654 25.29 -4.13 -1.57
CA ARG A 654 25.18 -2.93 -2.42
C ARG A 654 23.97 -2.98 -3.34
N ALA A 655 23.68 -4.15 -3.89
CA ALA A 655 22.54 -4.34 -4.78
C ALA A 655 21.20 -4.01 -4.08
N ILE A 656 21.00 -4.55 -2.88
CA ILE A 656 19.79 -4.31 -2.09
C ILE A 656 19.56 -2.81 -1.82
N GLY A 657 20.64 -2.09 -1.54
CA GLY A 657 20.62 -0.66 -1.26
C GLY A 657 20.63 0.24 -2.49
N GLU A 658 20.63 -0.30 -3.70
CA GLU A 658 20.68 0.52 -4.92
C GLU A 658 19.35 1.28 -5.09
N THR A 659 19.46 2.60 -5.19
CA THR A 659 18.30 3.50 -5.24
C THR A 659 18.12 4.10 -6.63
N MET A 660 19.20 4.62 -7.22
CA MET A 660 19.10 5.54 -8.35
C MET A 660 18.99 4.82 -9.70
N ILE A 661 19.71 3.71 -9.86
CA ILE A 661 19.56 2.87 -11.05
C ILE A 661 18.14 2.33 -11.13
N VAL A 662 17.64 1.80 -10.02
CA VAL A 662 16.30 1.22 -9.93
C VAL A 662 15.22 2.27 -10.19
N LEU A 663 15.30 3.43 -9.52
CA LEU A 663 14.33 4.52 -9.65
C LEU A 663 14.15 4.96 -11.10
N MET A 664 15.23 4.99 -11.88
CA MET A 664 15.21 5.48 -13.26
C MET A 664 14.90 4.38 -14.29
N ALA A 665 15.28 3.13 -14.04
CA ALA A 665 15.24 2.06 -15.04
C ALA A 665 14.10 1.04 -14.88
N THR A 666 13.41 1.00 -13.73
CA THR A 666 12.33 0.00 -13.48
C THR A 666 10.94 0.42 -13.90
N GLY A 667 10.69 1.72 -14.11
CA GLY A 667 9.33 2.26 -14.28
C GLY A 667 8.55 2.42 -12.96
N ASN A 668 9.09 2.01 -11.81
CA ASN A 668 8.52 2.18 -10.46
C ASN A 668 7.12 1.60 -10.26
N THR A 669 6.78 0.51 -10.96
CA THR A 669 5.50 -0.19 -10.84
C THR A 669 5.58 -1.29 -9.78
N PRO A 670 4.80 -1.27 -8.69
CA PRO A 670 4.90 -2.26 -7.60
C PRO A 670 4.20 -3.59 -7.97
N ILE A 671 4.69 -4.27 -9.02
CA ILE A 671 4.12 -5.52 -9.54
C ILE A 671 4.90 -6.73 -8.99
N MET A 672 4.18 -7.74 -8.51
CA MET A 672 4.75 -8.97 -7.92
C MET A 672 4.85 -10.12 -8.92
N GLU A 673 5.46 -9.88 -10.08
CA GLU A 673 5.69 -10.90 -11.09
C GLU A 673 7.18 -11.12 -11.33
N TRP A 674 7.60 -12.38 -11.47
CA TRP A 674 9.00 -12.73 -11.74
C TRP A 674 9.45 -12.41 -13.17
N SER A 675 8.54 -12.08 -14.08
CA SER A 675 8.88 -11.71 -15.47
C SER A 675 10.00 -10.67 -15.52
N VAL A 676 11.03 -10.97 -16.33
CA VAL A 676 12.15 -10.05 -16.63
C VAL A 676 11.70 -8.82 -17.41
N PHE A 677 10.55 -8.90 -18.08
CA PHE A 677 10.04 -7.89 -19.01
C PHE A 677 9.14 -6.85 -18.35
N ASN A 678 8.79 -7.03 -17.08
CA ASN A 678 7.97 -6.10 -16.33
C ASN A 678 8.80 -5.28 -15.35
N GLY A 679 8.32 -4.08 -15.06
CA GLY A 679 8.86 -3.22 -14.01
C GLY A 679 8.74 -3.83 -12.60
N PHE A 680 9.30 -3.11 -11.63
CA PHE A 680 9.11 -3.36 -10.20
C PHE A 680 9.39 -2.08 -9.40
N ARG A 681 9.07 -2.06 -8.11
CA ARG A 681 9.43 -0.97 -7.20
C ARG A 681 10.17 -1.52 -6.00
N THR A 682 11.29 -0.90 -5.59
CA THR A 682 12.08 -1.36 -4.43
C THR A 682 11.76 -0.53 -3.20
N LEU A 683 12.15 -1.03 -2.02
CA LEU A 683 12.06 -0.27 -0.77
C LEU A 683 12.87 1.03 -0.86
N SER A 684 14.10 0.96 -1.37
CA SER A 684 14.99 2.11 -1.52
C SER A 684 14.41 3.21 -2.43
N ALA A 685 13.91 2.83 -3.61
CA ALA A 685 13.30 3.78 -4.55
C ALA A 685 11.98 4.34 -4.01
N ASN A 686 11.17 3.52 -3.33
CA ASN A 686 9.93 3.95 -2.70
C ASN A 686 10.16 5.03 -1.63
N ILE A 687 11.12 4.79 -0.73
CA ILE A 687 11.53 5.73 0.32
C ILE A 687 12.00 7.06 -0.30
N ALA A 688 12.85 7.01 -1.33
CA ALA A 688 13.41 8.20 -1.95
C ALA A 688 12.34 9.08 -2.64
N VAL A 689 11.30 8.47 -3.21
CA VAL A 689 10.25 9.19 -3.95
C VAL A 689 9.18 9.75 -3.01
N GLU A 690 8.74 8.97 -2.02
CA GLU A 690 7.53 9.31 -1.26
C GLU A 690 7.80 10.07 0.05
N ILE A 691 9.01 10.02 0.61
CA ILE A 691 9.32 10.77 1.84
C ILE A 691 9.07 12.29 1.68
N PRO A 692 9.50 12.94 0.57
CA PRO A 692 9.25 14.38 0.39
C PRO A 692 7.77 14.76 0.33
N GLU A 693 6.91 13.86 -0.14
CA GLU A 693 5.47 14.08 -0.30
C GLU A 693 4.65 13.65 0.93
N ALA A 694 5.27 12.91 1.87
CA ALA A 694 4.57 12.33 3.00
C ALA A 694 4.32 13.36 4.12
N PRO A 695 3.06 13.56 4.57
CA PRO A 695 2.76 14.44 5.68
C PRO A 695 3.47 14.00 6.96
N HIS A 696 4.23 14.91 7.58
CA HIS A 696 5.02 14.60 8.77
C HIS A 696 4.15 13.99 9.87
N GLY A 697 4.55 12.82 10.37
CA GLY A 697 3.85 12.09 11.43
C GLY A 697 2.58 11.34 10.98
N GLY A 698 2.17 11.44 9.71
CA GLY A 698 1.07 10.67 9.14
C GLY A 698 1.41 9.20 8.90
N THR A 699 0.41 8.39 8.55
CA THR A 699 0.58 6.95 8.34
C THR A 699 1.58 6.62 7.23
N LEU A 700 1.52 7.32 6.08
CA LEU A 700 2.49 7.15 4.99
C LEU A 700 3.92 7.42 5.46
N TYR A 701 4.15 8.57 6.11
CA TYR A 701 5.48 8.97 6.62
C TYR A 701 6.09 7.87 7.48
N ARG A 702 5.35 7.39 8.48
CA ARG A 702 5.84 6.34 9.38
C ARG A 702 6.02 4.99 8.69
N THR A 703 5.16 4.66 7.72
CA THR A 703 5.28 3.43 6.93
C THR A 703 6.54 3.44 6.06
N LEU A 704 6.96 4.60 5.55
CA LEU A 704 8.24 4.73 4.84
C LEU A 704 9.45 4.54 5.78
N PHE A 705 9.37 5.02 7.02
CA PHE A 705 10.37 4.70 8.04
C PHE A 705 10.37 3.21 8.42
N LEU A 706 9.21 2.56 8.42
CA LEU A 706 9.12 1.11 8.56
C LEU A 706 9.80 0.40 7.39
N ALA A 707 9.56 0.82 6.15
CA ALA A 707 10.27 0.30 4.98
C ALA A 707 11.80 0.47 5.12
N ALA A 708 12.27 1.61 5.65
CA ALA A 708 13.68 1.83 5.93
C ALA A 708 14.22 0.90 7.03
N LEU A 709 13.44 0.68 8.10
CA LEU A 709 13.77 -0.27 9.17
C LEU A 709 13.83 -1.71 8.65
N VAL A 710 12.91 -2.12 7.78
CA VAL A 710 12.94 -3.44 7.12
C VAL A 710 14.20 -3.58 6.27
N LEU A 711 14.54 -2.57 5.45
CA LEU A 711 15.75 -2.57 4.64
C LEU A 711 17.02 -2.65 5.48
N PHE A 712 17.07 -1.89 6.59
CA PHE A 712 18.16 -1.92 7.56
C PHE A 712 18.30 -3.29 8.21
N ALA A 713 17.21 -3.86 8.71
CA ALA A 713 17.19 -5.18 9.35
C ALA A 713 17.61 -6.28 8.37
N PHE A 714 17.13 -6.23 7.13
CA PHE A 714 17.49 -7.17 6.08
C PHE A 714 18.99 -7.09 5.75
N THR A 715 19.51 -5.88 5.54
CA THR A 715 20.94 -5.65 5.27
C THR A 715 21.81 -6.13 6.44
N PHE A 716 21.41 -5.84 7.68
CA PHE A 716 22.11 -6.30 8.88
C PHE A 716 22.12 -7.83 9.00
N LEU A 717 20.98 -8.48 8.78
CA LEU A 717 20.84 -9.93 8.82
C LEU A 717 21.76 -10.60 7.79
N ILE A 718 21.71 -10.15 6.54
CA ILE A 718 22.53 -10.72 5.46
C ILE A 718 24.02 -10.51 5.73
N ASN A 719 24.42 -9.32 6.15
CA ASN A 719 25.83 -9.05 6.47
C ASN A 719 26.32 -9.92 7.63
N THR A 720 25.46 -10.19 8.62
CA THR A 720 25.78 -11.06 9.75
C THR A 720 25.90 -12.52 9.32
N VAL A 721 24.97 -13.02 8.49
CA VAL A 721 25.04 -14.35 7.89
C VAL A 721 26.31 -14.50 7.04
N ALA A 722 26.63 -13.47 6.25
CA ALA A 722 27.82 -13.43 5.41
C ALA A 722 29.10 -13.58 6.24
N GLU A 723 29.20 -12.82 7.33
CA GLU A 723 30.34 -12.88 8.25
C GLU A 723 30.44 -14.25 8.93
N MET A 724 29.32 -14.81 9.37
CA MET A 724 29.28 -16.13 10.01
C MET A 724 29.76 -17.24 9.06
N ILE A 725 29.33 -17.21 7.79
CA ILE A 725 29.77 -18.17 6.77
C ILE A 725 31.26 -17.98 6.48
N ARG A 726 31.72 -16.73 6.34
CA ARG A 726 33.14 -16.40 6.11
C ARG A 726 34.04 -16.98 7.19
N GLN A 727 33.66 -16.81 8.46
CA GLN A 727 34.42 -17.35 9.60
C GLN A 727 34.46 -18.89 9.57
N ARG A 728 33.32 -19.55 9.35
CA ARG A 728 33.26 -21.02 9.24
C ARG A 728 34.15 -21.55 8.11
N LEU A 729 34.11 -20.93 6.92
CA LEU A 729 34.95 -21.34 5.80
C LEU A 729 36.43 -21.13 6.10
N ARG A 730 36.80 -20.00 6.73
CA ARG A 730 38.19 -19.73 7.12
C ARG A 730 38.71 -20.77 8.10
N THR A 731 37.94 -21.13 9.15
CA THR A 731 38.36 -22.14 10.13
C THR A 731 38.51 -23.52 9.49
N LYS A 732 37.58 -23.91 8.61
CA LYS A 732 37.62 -25.21 7.92
C LYS A 732 38.86 -25.36 7.04
N TYR A 733 39.28 -24.29 6.37
CA TYR A 733 40.39 -24.32 5.42
C TYR A 733 41.71 -23.76 5.95
N SER A 734 41.76 -23.21 7.16
CA SER A 734 43.02 -22.84 7.82
C SER A 734 43.72 -24.04 8.48
N GLN A 735 43.06 -25.19 8.54
CA GLN A 735 43.58 -26.44 9.10
C GLN A 735 44.32 -27.30 8.05
N TYR A 736 44.30 -26.88 6.79
CA TYR A 736 45.00 -27.50 5.65
C TYR A 736 45.79 -26.41 4.93
#